data_AF-B8FSK9-F1
#
_entry.id   AF-B8FSK9-F1
#
_cell.length_a   1.000
_cell.length_b   1.000
_cell.length_c   1.000
_cell.angle_alpha   90.00
_cell.angle_beta   90.00
_cell.angle_gamma   90.00
#
_symmetry.space_group_name_H-M   'P 1'
#
loop_
_entity.id
_entity.type
_entity.pdbx_description
1 polymer ?
#
loop_
_entity_poly.entity_id
_entity_poly.type
_entity_poly.pdbx_seq_one_letter_code
_entity_poly.pdbx_strand_id
1 'polypeptide(L)'
;MIYYAHSRKDDIPEQTYAEHVCGVRSWGRDYVQEISCYAKCDNTLLSQIIEKASTIHDLGKLNKKNQDVLAGREQDEKLPVHHWDAGAAYFLRNSHLSVFSAAVIQAHHKGFPDFTVEVERDDAAFRDRAIASEVDKELPELEAIHNNLVDSRFEYDREEIKGDKSVFLRMLLSCLVDADHTDTAIHYRKYPAEMSPVRLRAAERLAQLDRHIAGLKQTGADDARNALRNEMYLACRNADIDAGITSCDSPVGSGKTTAIMAHLLAQAEKRGLRRIFVVLPFTNIIKQSVDIYRKTLVLPGENAEEVVAELHHRADFESKDARHLTALWRAPIIVTTAVAFFETLASNSTAALRRLHELPGSAVFVDESHAALPAKLLPIAWKWINVYAAEWNCYWVLASGSLNRFWTIPEIIGNESFHPVPEIIDDELRKRLAVYENNRISYHCDLFPKGTAELAQWISGFPGPRLVILNTVQSAAVLADYFSEHFGRECVEHLSTALTPNDRSNTLERIKKRLMDKKDTNWTLIATSCIEAGVNLSFRTGFRELGALVSLLQASGRVNREGVLDNAEMWTFCILEDGMLRLNPGLKEAAAVLKRFFEGNSAIVPELSTQSLTDEIALYGLSGKHRNLVTNEKLQNFRKVEEDFKVIDSDTRLVVVDPSMAKRLQYGKVDWKELQKVSVQIAKYKLDELRTPMIMDKIYRWNLEYDGFLGYMAGIVKLKKYSGGAIII
;
A
#
# COMPACT_ATOMS: atom_id res chain seq x y z
N MET A 1 -46.19 16.73 -1.37
CA MET A 1 -45.42 16.29 -0.18
C MET A 1 -43.95 16.46 -0.52
N ILE A 2 -43.14 17.00 0.40
CA ILE A 2 -41.68 17.07 0.20
C ILE A 2 -41.09 15.74 0.64
N TYR A 3 -40.23 15.17 -0.19
CA TYR A 3 -39.52 13.93 0.10
C TYR A 3 -38.05 14.25 0.35
N TYR A 4 -37.46 13.61 1.36
CA TYR A 4 -36.07 13.85 1.79
C TYR A 4 -35.20 12.63 1.50
N ALA A 5 -33.90 12.86 1.28
CA ALA A 5 -32.88 11.82 1.21
C ALA A 5 -31.98 11.79 2.44
N HIS A 6 -31.83 12.92 3.14
CA HIS A 6 -30.99 13.07 4.32
C HIS A 6 -31.70 13.93 5.37
N SER A 7 -31.65 13.48 6.63
CA SER A 7 -32.23 14.20 7.77
C SER A 7 -31.42 15.43 8.13
N ARG A 8 -32.06 16.36 8.82
CA ARG A 8 -31.40 17.50 9.46
C ARG A 8 -30.27 17.05 10.38
N LYS A 9 -29.15 17.79 10.37
CA LYS A 9 -28.05 17.59 11.32
C LYS A 9 -27.53 18.94 11.81
N ASP A 10 -27.54 19.13 13.12
CA ASP A 10 -27.13 20.38 13.77
C ASP A 10 -27.91 21.59 13.19
N ASP A 11 -27.20 22.55 12.59
CA ASP A 11 -27.74 23.74 11.92
C ASP A 11 -28.03 23.53 10.42
N ILE A 12 -27.75 22.34 9.87
CA ILE A 12 -27.89 22.01 8.45
C ILE A 12 -29.26 21.35 8.22
N PRO A 13 -30.13 21.96 7.37
CA PRO A 13 -31.47 21.43 7.10
C PRO A 13 -31.44 20.10 6.36
N GLU A 14 -32.58 19.43 6.26
CA GLU A 14 -32.77 18.22 5.46
C GLU A 14 -32.38 18.45 3.98
N GLN A 15 -31.85 17.42 3.31
CA GLN A 15 -31.66 17.42 1.86
C GLN A 15 -32.87 16.78 1.18
N THR A 16 -33.44 17.43 0.17
CA THR A 16 -34.55 16.81 -0.57
C THR A 16 -34.07 15.62 -1.40
N TYR A 17 -34.98 14.68 -1.65
CA TYR A 17 -34.71 13.50 -2.47
C TYR A 17 -34.24 13.87 -3.89
N ALA A 18 -34.94 14.83 -4.52
CA ALA A 18 -34.62 15.27 -5.87
C ALA A 18 -33.24 15.94 -5.94
N GLU A 19 -32.90 16.81 -4.97
CA GLU A 19 -31.58 17.45 -4.92
C GLU A 19 -30.46 16.42 -4.79
N HIS A 20 -30.61 15.44 -3.88
CA HIS A 20 -29.62 14.39 -3.68
C HIS A 20 -29.44 13.54 -4.93
N VAL A 21 -30.52 13.00 -5.50
CA VAL A 21 -30.44 12.16 -6.71
C VAL A 21 -29.83 12.92 -7.89
N CYS A 22 -30.21 14.18 -8.11
CA CYS A 22 -29.62 15.00 -9.16
C CYS A 22 -28.14 15.31 -8.90
N GLY A 23 -27.74 15.54 -7.65
CA GLY A 23 -26.36 15.73 -7.24
C GLY A 23 -25.51 14.49 -7.50
N VAL A 24 -25.95 13.33 -7.05
CA VAL A 24 -25.28 12.03 -7.28
C VAL A 24 -25.18 11.72 -8.78
N ARG A 25 -26.24 11.98 -9.55
CA ARG A 25 -26.23 11.82 -11.01
C ARG A 25 -25.22 12.74 -11.69
N SER A 26 -25.13 14.00 -11.26
CA SER A 26 -24.15 14.96 -11.79
C SER A 26 -22.73 14.49 -11.52
N TRP A 27 -22.40 14.20 -10.26
CA TRP A 27 -21.07 13.73 -9.87
C TRP A 27 -20.69 12.42 -10.55
N GLY A 28 -21.62 11.46 -10.62
CA GLY A 28 -21.41 10.20 -11.33
C GLY A 28 -21.08 10.41 -12.80
N ARG A 29 -21.79 11.32 -13.48
CA ARG A 29 -21.50 11.69 -14.87
C ARG A 29 -20.13 12.34 -15.02
N ASP A 30 -19.78 13.26 -14.13
CA ASP A 30 -18.48 13.94 -14.16
C ASP A 30 -17.33 12.93 -14.00
N TYR A 31 -17.42 12.01 -13.03
CA TYR A 31 -16.42 10.97 -12.83
C TYR A 31 -16.29 10.04 -14.04
N VAL A 32 -17.42 9.61 -14.62
CA VAL A 32 -17.40 8.79 -15.83
C VAL A 32 -16.77 9.56 -17.00
N GLN A 33 -17.13 10.83 -17.19
CA GLN A 33 -16.57 11.66 -18.25
C GLN A 33 -15.05 11.79 -18.11
N GLU A 34 -14.57 11.96 -16.88
CA GLU A 34 -13.13 12.03 -16.58
C GLU A 34 -12.37 10.75 -16.90
N ILE A 35 -12.96 9.57 -16.69
CA ILE A 35 -12.30 8.28 -16.97
C ILE A 35 -12.55 7.75 -18.38
N SER A 36 -13.60 8.19 -19.07
CA SER A 36 -14.00 7.68 -20.40
C SER A 36 -12.95 7.93 -21.47
N CYS A 37 -12.13 8.98 -21.34
CA CYS A 37 -11.03 9.23 -22.28
C CYS A 37 -9.85 8.26 -22.09
N TYR A 38 -9.83 7.49 -21.00
CA TYR A 38 -8.77 6.54 -20.67
C TYR A 38 -9.21 5.07 -20.81
N ALA A 39 -10.51 4.80 -20.80
CA ALA A 39 -11.03 3.47 -21.05
C ALA A 39 -11.05 3.17 -22.57
N LYS A 40 -10.49 2.02 -22.96
CA LYS A 40 -10.39 1.59 -24.36
C LYS A 40 -11.63 0.85 -24.86
N CYS A 41 -12.44 0.35 -23.94
CA CYS A 41 -13.70 -0.33 -24.22
C CYS A 41 -14.77 0.11 -23.21
N ASP A 42 -16.02 -0.22 -23.51
CA ASP A 42 -17.16 -0.11 -22.58
C ASP A 42 -17.50 1.30 -22.04
N ASN A 43 -16.91 2.39 -22.59
CA ASN A 43 -17.20 3.78 -22.19
C ASN A 43 -18.69 4.13 -22.19
N THR A 44 -19.39 3.78 -23.27
CA THR A 44 -20.83 4.01 -23.41
C THR A 44 -21.61 3.24 -22.36
N LEU A 45 -21.25 1.96 -22.14
CA LEU A 45 -21.90 1.10 -21.16
C LEU A 45 -21.68 1.62 -19.73
N LEU A 46 -20.47 2.07 -19.42
CA LEU A 46 -20.12 2.69 -18.15
C LEU A 46 -21.00 3.91 -17.87
N SER A 47 -21.12 4.79 -18.86
CA SER A 47 -21.97 6.00 -18.78
C SER A 47 -23.45 5.64 -18.61
N GLN A 48 -23.95 4.68 -19.38
CA GLN A 48 -25.34 4.23 -19.30
C GLN A 48 -25.69 3.62 -17.94
N ILE A 49 -24.82 2.75 -17.40
CA ILE A 49 -25.07 2.11 -16.10
C ILE A 49 -24.97 3.13 -14.97
N ILE A 50 -24.00 4.05 -14.99
CA ILE A 50 -23.92 5.09 -13.95
C ILE A 50 -25.12 6.03 -14.01
N GLU A 51 -25.57 6.43 -15.20
CA GLU A 51 -26.77 7.26 -15.35
C GLU A 51 -28.01 6.55 -14.77
N LYS A 52 -28.20 5.27 -15.09
CA LYS A 52 -29.28 4.42 -14.53
C LYS A 52 -29.17 4.29 -13.02
N ALA A 53 -28.01 3.83 -12.53
CA ALA A 53 -27.80 3.52 -11.13
C ALA A 53 -27.88 4.77 -10.25
N SER A 54 -27.21 5.87 -10.60
CA SER A 54 -27.25 7.12 -9.84
C SER A 54 -28.65 7.73 -9.77
N THR A 55 -29.48 7.56 -10.80
CA THR A 55 -30.86 8.08 -10.80
C THR A 55 -31.75 7.27 -9.86
N ILE A 56 -31.55 5.96 -9.72
CA ILE A 56 -32.50 5.06 -9.04
C ILE A 56 -31.96 4.47 -7.72
N HIS A 57 -30.67 4.69 -7.37
CA HIS A 57 -29.98 4.02 -6.25
C HIS A 57 -30.72 4.10 -4.90
N ASP A 58 -31.37 5.24 -4.66
CA ASP A 58 -31.99 5.58 -3.39
C ASP A 58 -33.53 5.49 -3.42
N LEU A 59 -34.12 4.85 -4.43
CA LEU A 59 -35.57 4.80 -4.63
C LEU A 59 -36.35 4.39 -3.37
N GLY A 60 -35.80 3.48 -2.56
CA GLY A 60 -36.45 3.01 -1.34
C GLY A 60 -36.48 4.05 -0.21
N LYS A 61 -35.76 5.16 -0.31
CA LYS A 61 -35.91 6.28 0.65
C LYS A 61 -37.30 6.90 0.57
N LEU A 62 -37.99 6.79 -0.56
CA LEU A 62 -39.36 7.28 -0.74
C LEU A 62 -40.42 6.47 0.03
N ASN A 63 -40.07 5.28 0.55
CA ASN A 63 -40.94 4.49 1.39
C ASN A 63 -41.40 5.32 2.60
N LYS A 64 -42.68 5.18 2.99
CA LYS A 64 -43.30 5.97 4.04
C LYS A 64 -42.56 5.89 5.38
N LYS A 65 -42.13 4.70 5.82
CA LYS A 65 -41.40 4.52 7.09
C LYS A 65 -40.04 5.21 7.05
N ASN A 66 -39.35 5.14 5.91
CA ASN A 66 -38.09 5.85 5.73
C ASN A 66 -38.30 7.38 5.73
N GLN A 67 -39.37 7.88 5.11
CA GLN A 67 -39.70 9.30 5.12
C GLN A 67 -40.10 9.83 6.51
N ASP A 68 -40.72 9.01 7.36
CA ASP A 68 -41.04 9.41 8.73
C ASP A 68 -39.76 9.66 9.55
N VAL A 69 -38.69 8.88 9.34
CA VAL A 69 -37.36 9.15 9.94
C VAL A 69 -36.65 10.33 9.26
N LEU A 70 -36.64 10.39 7.92
CA LEU A 70 -35.93 11.42 7.17
C LEU A 70 -36.51 12.83 7.40
N ALA A 71 -37.83 12.92 7.56
CA ALA A 71 -38.53 14.17 7.90
C ALA A 71 -38.51 14.49 9.42
N GLY A 72 -37.83 13.67 10.23
CA GLY A 72 -37.72 13.88 11.68
C GLY A 72 -39.00 13.65 12.49
N ARG A 73 -39.98 12.93 11.94
CA ARG A 73 -41.22 12.56 12.66
C ARG A 73 -40.99 11.40 13.62
N GLU A 74 -40.09 10.50 13.26
CA GLU A 74 -39.56 9.44 14.12
C GLU A 74 -38.06 9.63 14.33
N GLN A 75 -37.57 9.26 15.52
CA GLN A 75 -36.13 9.28 15.81
C GLN A 75 -35.59 7.86 15.74
N ASP A 76 -34.79 7.60 14.71
CA ASP A 76 -34.00 6.38 14.58
C ASP A 76 -32.62 6.75 14.03
N GLU A 77 -31.59 5.98 14.43
CA GLU A 77 -30.25 6.12 13.88
C GLU A 77 -30.12 5.52 12.47
N LYS A 78 -31.04 4.61 12.09
CA LYS A 78 -31.04 3.93 10.79
C LYS A 78 -32.41 3.98 10.13
N LEU A 79 -32.41 3.90 8.80
CA LEU A 79 -33.65 3.75 8.05
C LEU A 79 -34.27 2.36 8.32
N PRO A 80 -35.58 2.30 8.60
CA PRO A 80 -36.27 1.06 8.96
C PRO A 80 -36.38 0.07 7.80
N VAL A 81 -36.36 0.54 6.56
CA VAL A 81 -36.39 -0.31 5.36
C VAL A 81 -35.10 -0.10 4.57
N HIS A 82 -34.45 -1.20 4.16
CA HIS A 82 -33.26 -1.14 3.31
C HIS A 82 -33.56 -0.45 1.99
N HIS A 83 -33.10 0.79 1.85
CA HIS A 83 -33.55 1.69 0.79
C HIS A 83 -32.97 1.39 -0.59
N TRP A 84 -31.88 0.62 -0.66
CA TRP A 84 -31.29 0.18 -1.93
C TRP A 84 -32.11 -0.93 -2.63
N ASP A 85 -32.94 -1.69 -1.91
CA ASP A 85 -33.66 -2.84 -2.50
C ASP A 85 -34.64 -2.41 -3.59
N ALA A 86 -35.37 -1.31 -3.37
CA ALA A 86 -36.33 -0.80 -4.35
C ALA A 86 -35.66 -0.40 -5.68
N GLY A 87 -34.44 0.14 -5.63
CA GLY A 87 -33.70 0.48 -6.84
C GLY A 87 -33.20 -0.76 -7.59
N ALA A 88 -32.73 -1.78 -6.87
CA ALA A 88 -32.39 -3.07 -7.47
C ALA A 88 -33.63 -3.76 -8.08
N ALA A 89 -34.75 -3.74 -7.35
CA ALA A 89 -36.05 -4.26 -7.79
C ALA A 89 -36.51 -3.65 -9.11
N TYR A 90 -36.38 -2.33 -9.24
CA TYR A 90 -36.77 -1.59 -10.45
C TYR A 90 -36.08 -2.16 -11.70
N PHE A 91 -34.76 -2.34 -11.65
CA PHE A 91 -33.97 -2.82 -12.80
C PHE A 91 -33.97 -4.34 -12.99
N LEU A 92 -34.57 -5.12 -12.08
CA LEU A 92 -34.74 -6.56 -12.27
C LEU A 92 -36.11 -6.92 -12.90
N ARG A 93 -36.99 -5.95 -13.10
CA ARG A 93 -38.24 -6.14 -13.86
C ARG A 93 -37.97 -6.28 -15.36
N ASN A 94 -38.74 -7.13 -16.04
CA ASN A 94 -38.61 -7.36 -17.49
C ASN A 94 -38.67 -6.08 -18.33
N SER A 95 -39.46 -5.07 -17.93
CA SER A 95 -39.59 -3.80 -18.66
C SER A 95 -38.38 -2.88 -18.53
N HIS A 96 -37.51 -3.12 -17.54
CA HIS A 96 -36.38 -2.25 -17.19
C HIS A 96 -35.08 -3.03 -17.00
N LEU A 97 -34.97 -4.24 -17.55
CA LEU A 97 -33.91 -5.18 -17.18
C LEU A 97 -32.50 -4.58 -17.37
N SER A 98 -31.78 -4.42 -16.26
CA SER A 98 -30.40 -3.93 -16.20
C SER A 98 -29.71 -4.54 -14.98
N VAL A 99 -29.13 -5.73 -15.19
CA VAL A 99 -28.55 -6.54 -14.10
C VAL A 99 -27.37 -5.82 -13.45
N PHE A 100 -26.55 -5.10 -14.22
CA PHE A 100 -25.41 -4.38 -13.66
C PHE A 100 -25.83 -3.15 -12.87
N SER A 101 -26.87 -2.42 -13.29
CA SER A 101 -27.42 -1.33 -12.48
C SER A 101 -27.98 -1.86 -11.17
N ALA A 102 -28.73 -2.96 -11.19
CA ALA A 102 -29.24 -3.60 -9.98
C ALA A 102 -28.12 -4.03 -9.02
N ALA A 103 -27.07 -4.67 -9.55
CA ALA A 103 -25.93 -5.11 -8.74
C ALA A 103 -25.17 -3.93 -8.10
N VAL A 104 -24.92 -2.86 -8.86
CA VAL A 104 -24.21 -1.67 -8.38
C VAL A 104 -25.04 -0.92 -7.32
N ILE A 105 -26.36 -0.80 -7.53
CA ILE A 105 -27.28 -0.25 -6.52
C ILE A 105 -27.29 -1.12 -5.26
N GLN A 106 -27.34 -2.45 -5.37
CA GLN A 106 -27.30 -3.28 -4.18
C GLN A 106 -25.99 -3.07 -3.39
N ALA A 107 -24.88 -2.84 -4.10
CA ALA A 107 -23.54 -2.76 -3.53
C ALA A 107 -23.16 -1.40 -2.91
N HIS A 108 -23.81 -0.29 -3.27
CA HIS A 108 -23.30 1.07 -2.97
C HIS A 108 -23.13 1.41 -1.47
N HIS A 109 -23.72 0.64 -0.55
CA HIS A 109 -23.49 0.80 0.89
C HIS A 109 -22.66 -0.28 1.57
N LYS A 110 -22.55 -1.47 0.97
CA LYS A 110 -22.00 -2.66 1.65
C LYS A 110 -20.88 -3.35 0.86
N GLY A 111 -20.63 -2.94 -0.38
CA GLY A 111 -19.82 -3.69 -1.33
C GLY A 111 -20.64 -4.74 -2.08
N PHE A 112 -20.08 -5.28 -3.15
CA PHE A 112 -20.72 -6.35 -3.91
C PHE A 112 -20.79 -7.66 -3.09
N PRO A 113 -21.86 -8.44 -3.24
CA PRO A 113 -21.90 -9.81 -2.77
C PRO A 113 -20.99 -10.69 -3.64
N ASP A 114 -20.73 -11.91 -3.18
CA ASP A 114 -20.11 -12.93 -4.03
C ASP A 114 -21.11 -13.34 -5.11
N PHE A 115 -20.79 -13.09 -6.38
CA PHE A 115 -21.72 -13.33 -7.49
C PHE A 115 -22.10 -14.80 -7.61
N THR A 116 -21.23 -15.75 -7.24
CA THR A 116 -21.59 -17.17 -7.23
C THR A 116 -22.72 -17.47 -6.25
N VAL A 117 -22.78 -16.77 -5.12
CA VAL A 117 -23.87 -16.92 -4.14
C VAL A 117 -25.15 -16.30 -4.68
N GLU A 118 -25.07 -15.14 -5.35
CA GLU A 118 -26.25 -14.48 -5.91
C GLU A 118 -26.88 -15.25 -7.07
N VAL A 119 -26.08 -15.93 -7.90
CA VAL A 119 -26.61 -16.81 -8.96
C VAL A 119 -27.45 -17.95 -8.38
N GLU A 120 -27.09 -18.49 -7.22
CA GLU A 120 -27.86 -19.54 -6.52
C GLU A 120 -29.17 -19.00 -5.90
N ARG A 121 -29.37 -17.67 -5.88
CA ARG A 121 -30.56 -17.05 -5.28
C ARG A 121 -31.71 -16.82 -6.25
N ASP A 122 -31.53 -17.14 -7.53
CA ASP A 122 -32.53 -17.09 -8.60
C ASP A 122 -33.28 -15.73 -8.63
N ASP A 123 -34.61 -15.71 -8.54
CA ASP A 123 -35.44 -14.49 -8.53
C ASP A 123 -35.08 -13.48 -7.42
N ALA A 124 -34.33 -13.90 -6.39
CA ALA A 124 -33.91 -13.05 -5.28
C ALA A 124 -32.46 -12.56 -5.38
N ALA A 125 -31.79 -12.73 -6.53
CA ALA A 125 -30.45 -12.22 -6.78
C ALA A 125 -30.41 -10.68 -6.66
N PHE A 126 -29.43 -10.16 -5.92
CA PHE A 126 -29.23 -8.73 -5.60
C PHE A 126 -30.39 -8.06 -4.84
N ARG A 127 -31.37 -8.84 -4.37
CA ARG A 127 -32.51 -8.36 -3.57
C ARG A 127 -32.32 -8.69 -2.09
N ASP A 128 -33.02 -8.00 -1.21
CA ASP A 128 -33.19 -8.41 0.18
C ASP A 128 -34.39 -9.34 0.31
N ARG A 129 -34.13 -10.64 0.53
CA ARG A 129 -35.18 -11.67 0.66
C ARG A 129 -36.21 -11.35 1.75
N ALA A 130 -35.82 -10.64 2.81
CA ALA A 130 -36.72 -10.36 3.92
C ALA A 130 -37.81 -9.34 3.55
N ILE A 131 -37.51 -8.42 2.63
CA ILE A 131 -38.41 -7.30 2.29
C ILE A 131 -38.85 -7.29 0.82
N ALA A 132 -38.27 -8.13 -0.04
CA ALA A 132 -38.51 -8.09 -1.49
C ALA A 132 -39.99 -8.08 -1.87
N SER A 133 -40.80 -8.95 -1.25
CA SER A 133 -42.25 -9.02 -1.54
C SER A 133 -43.01 -7.76 -1.13
N GLU A 134 -42.60 -7.11 -0.04
CA GLU A 134 -43.22 -5.84 0.39
C GLU A 134 -42.79 -4.70 -0.54
N VAL A 135 -41.51 -4.63 -0.87
CA VAL A 135 -40.97 -3.65 -1.81
C VAL A 135 -41.62 -3.78 -3.18
N ASP A 136 -41.81 -5.00 -3.70
CA ASP A 136 -42.42 -5.22 -5.01
C ASP A 136 -43.87 -4.70 -5.08
N LYS A 137 -44.62 -4.76 -3.96
CA LYS A 137 -45.99 -4.23 -3.86
C LYS A 137 -46.03 -2.70 -3.89
N GLU A 138 -45.07 -2.06 -3.23
CA GLU A 138 -45.00 -0.60 -3.14
C GLU A 138 -44.29 0.06 -4.32
N LEU A 139 -43.46 -0.70 -5.04
CA LEU A 139 -42.57 -0.17 -6.08
C LEU A 139 -43.29 0.63 -7.18
N PRO A 140 -44.51 0.29 -7.67
CA PRO A 140 -45.23 1.15 -8.62
C PRO A 140 -45.54 2.56 -8.07
N GLU A 141 -45.83 2.66 -6.76
CA GLU A 141 -46.06 3.96 -6.11
C GLU A 141 -44.74 4.73 -5.94
N LEU A 142 -43.68 4.06 -5.50
CA LEU A 142 -42.35 4.66 -5.36
C LEU A 142 -41.83 5.19 -6.70
N GLU A 143 -42.01 4.41 -7.77
CA GLU A 143 -41.66 4.78 -9.15
C GLU A 143 -42.47 6.01 -9.62
N ALA A 144 -43.78 6.04 -9.37
CA ALA A 144 -44.61 7.19 -9.72
C ALA A 144 -44.18 8.46 -8.96
N ILE A 145 -43.83 8.34 -7.68
CA ILE A 145 -43.28 9.47 -6.90
C ILE A 145 -41.94 9.91 -7.50
N HIS A 146 -41.03 8.98 -7.78
CA HIS A 146 -39.72 9.26 -8.37
C HIS A 146 -39.85 10.02 -9.69
N ASN A 147 -40.66 9.51 -10.63
CA ASN A 147 -40.84 10.09 -11.96
C ASN A 147 -41.48 11.50 -11.92
N ASN A 148 -42.17 11.86 -10.85
CA ASN A 148 -42.69 13.21 -10.63
C ASN A 148 -41.63 14.18 -10.09
N LEU A 149 -40.54 13.67 -9.49
CA LEU A 149 -39.49 14.45 -8.84
C LEU A 149 -38.23 14.57 -9.69
N VAL A 150 -37.91 13.53 -10.47
CA VAL A 150 -36.66 13.38 -11.22
C VAL A 150 -36.97 12.85 -12.61
N ASP A 151 -36.33 13.40 -13.65
CA ASP A 151 -36.45 12.87 -15.02
C ASP A 151 -35.63 11.58 -15.18
N SER A 152 -36.34 10.48 -15.44
CA SER A 152 -35.88 9.09 -15.33
C SER A 152 -36.10 8.28 -16.62
N ARG A 153 -35.78 8.86 -17.78
CA ARG A 153 -35.90 8.18 -19.08
C ARG A 153 -34.60 7.47 -19.45
N PHE A 154 -34.68 6.15 -19.62
CA PHE A 154 -33.53 5.31 -19.96
C PHE A 154 -33.76 4.53 -21.25
N GLU A 155 -32.66 4.22 -21.93
CA GLU A 155 -32.61 3.21 -22.99
C GLU A 155 -32.16 1.87 -22.40
N TYR A 156 -32.84 0.80 -22.78
CA TYR A 156 -32.60 -0.56 -22.29
C TYR A 156 -32.03 -1.44 -23.39
N ASP A 157 -30.74 -1.24 -23.67
CA ASP A 157 -29.98 -2.08 -24.57
C ASP A 157 -29.39 -3.31 -23.86
N ARG A 158 -28.96 -4.29 -24.64
CA ARG A 158 -28.24 -5.45 -24.10
C ARG A 158 -26.93 -4.99 -23.48
N GLU A 159 -26.74 -5.33 -22.21
CA GLU A 159 -25.51 -5.06 -21.47
C GLU A 159 -24.49 -6.17 -21.70
N GLU A 160 -23.40 -5.85 -22.42
CA GLU A 160 -22.29 -6.77 -22.65
C GLU A 160 -20.96 -6.05 -22.35
N ILE A 161 -20.23 -6.56 -21.36
CA ILE A 161 -18.92 -6.04 -20.98
C ILE A 161 -17.87 -6.71 -21.86
N LYS A 162 -17.09 -5.92 -22.60
CA LYS A 162 -16.01 -6.40 -23.47
C LYS A 162 -14.68 -6.55 -22.73
N GLY A 163 -14.40 -5.67 -21.76
CA GLY A 163 -13.19 -5.72 -20.93
C GLY A 163 -13.27 -6.70 -19.75
N ASP A 164 -12.34 -6.59 -18.80
CA ASP A 164 -12.37 -7.38 -17.58
C ASP A 164 -13.55 -6.96 -16.69
N LYS A 165 -14.52 -7.88 -16.57
CA LYS A 165 -15.76 -7.69 -15.82
C LYS A 165 -15.53 -7.28 -14.36
N SER A 166 -14.50 -7.80 -13.70
CA SER A 166 -14.26 -7.54 -12.28
C SER A 166 -13.74 -6.12 -12.05
N VAL A 167 -12.82 -5.66 -12.88
CA VAL A 167 -12.36 -4.25 -12.85
C VAL A 167 -13.48 -3.30 -13.25
N PHE A 168 -14.23 -3.61 -14.31
CA PHE A 168 -15.37 -2.79 -14.76
C PHE A 168 -16.43 -2.59 -13.66
N LEU A 169 -16.83 -3.67 -12.97
CA LEU A 169 -17.80 -3.59 -11.87
C LEU A 169 -17.27 -2.76 -10.70
N ARG A 170 -16.00 -2.91 -10.31
CA ARG A 170 -15.40 -2.08 -9.25
C ARG A 170 -15.31 -0.61 -9.67
N MET A 171 -15.10 -0.29 -10.95
CA MET A 171 -15.12 1.08 -11.46
C MET A 171 -16.52 1.71 -11.38
N LEU A 172 -17.56 0.96 -11.75
CA LEU A 172 -18.95 1.39 -11.58
C LEU A 172 -19.27 1.69 -10.12
N LEU A 173 -18.94 0.75 -9.23
CA LEU A 173 -19.16 0.92 -7.79
C LEU A 173 -18.36 2.11 -7.24
N SER A 174 -17.11 2.29 -7.69
CA SER A 174 -16.27 3.42 -7.29
C SER A 174 -16.92 4.76 -7.63
N CYS A 175 -17.41 4.93 -8.87
CA CYS A 175 -18.04 6.17 -9.32
C CYS A 175 -19.32 6.46 -8.55
N LEU A 176 -20.21 5.46 -8.38
CA LEU A 176 -21.49 5.67 -7.68
C LEU A 176 -21.26 5.98 -6.20
N VAL A 177 -20.38 5.23 -5.54
CA VAL A 177 -20.06 5.44 -4.11
C VAL A 177 -19.42 6.80 -3.88
N ASP A 178 -18.49 7.23 -4.74
CA ASP A 178 -17.91 8.57 -4.59
C ASP A 178 -18.94 9.67 -4.84
N ALA A 179 -19.84 9.49 -5.81
CA ALA A 179 -20.88 10.46 -6.10
C ALA A 179 -21.84 10.63 -4.90
N ASP A 180 -22.35 9.53 -4.35
CA ASP A 180 -23.21 9.54 -3.15
C ASP A 180 -22.53 10.19 -1.95
N HIS A 181 -21.29 9.78 -1.67
CA HIS A 181 -20.54 10.34 -0.55
C HIS A 181 -20.14 11.81 -0.75
N THR A 182 -19.82 12.22 -1.98
CA THR A 182 -19.42 13.60 -2.29
C THR A 182 -20.62 14.53 -2.15
N ASP A 183 -21.77 14.19 -2.73
CA ASP A 183 -22.99 14.98 -2.61
C ASP A 183 -23.41 15.14 -1.13
N THR A 184 -23.46 14.02 -0.40
CA THR A 184 -23.76 14.02 1.04
C THR A 184 -22.77 14.88 1.83
N ALA A 185 -21.47 14.80 1.52
CA ALA A 185 -20.45 15.57 2.23
C ALA A 185 -20.53 17.08 1.94
N ILE A 186 -20.88 17.47 0.71
CA ILE A 186 -21.12 18.87 0.34
C ILE A 186 -22.34 19.42 1.08
N HIS A 187 -23.45 18.68 1.08
CA HIS A 187 -24.66 19.07 1.79
C HIS A 187 -24.39 19.36 3.27
N TYR A 188 -23.65 18.47 3.94
CA TYR A 188 -23.26 18.66 5.35
C TYR A 188 -22.06 19.60 5.57
N ARG A 189 -21.64 20.39 4.57
CA ARG A 189 -20.51 21.33 4.64
C ARG A 189 -19.21 20.69 5.13
N LYS A 190 -19.03 19.39 4.88
CA LYS A 190 -17.81 18.62 5.16
C LYS A 190 -16.86 18.59 3.97
N TYR A 191 -17.33 19.07 2.82
CA TYR A 191 -16.59 19.12 1.58
C TYR A 191 -16.95 20.41 0.82
N PRO A 192 -15.99 21.07 0.16
CA PRO A 192 -16.28 22.27 -0.62
C PRO A 192 -17.17 21.94 -1.82
N ALA A 193 -18.11 22.83 -2.12
CA ALA A 193 -19.03 22.68 -3.25
C ALA A 193 -18.33 22.87 -4.61
N GLU A 194 -17.28 23.71 -4.64
CA GLU A 194 -16.44 23.92 -5.82
C GLU A 194 -15.02 23.45 -5.52
N MET A 195 -14.50 22.60 -6.41
CA MET A 195 -13.10 22.21 -6.40
C MET A 195 -12.43 22.62 -7.71
N SER A 196 -11.23 23.17 -7.59
CA SER A 196 -10.31 23.27 -8.72
C SER A 196 -9.22 22.20 -8.53
N PRO A 197 -9.33 21.02 -9.17
CA PRO A 197 -8.32 20.00 -9.01
C PRO A 197 -6.99 20.48 -9.61
N VAL A 198 -5.91 20.36 -8.83
CA VAL A 198 -4.56 20.63 -9.33
C VAL A 198 -4.26 19.62 -10.44
N ARG A 199 -3.87 20.11 -11.62
CA ARG A 199 -3.53 19.26 -12.77
C ARG A 199 -2.07 18.81 -12.73
N LEU A 200 -1.75 17.68 -13.37
CA LEU A 200 -0.38 17.13 -13.41
C LEU A 200 0.64 17.97 -14.16
N ARG A 201 0.26 18.79 -15.15
CA ARG A 201 1.18 19.73 -15.84
C ARG A 201 2.55 19.08 -16.13
N ALA A 202 2.52 17.87 -16.72
CA ALA A 202 3.67 16.96 -16.73
C ALA A 202 4.92 17.60 -17.38
N ALA A 203 4.73 18.31 -18.50
CA ALA A 203 5.78 19.05 -19.20
C ALA A 203 6.48 20.10 -18.31
N GLU A 204 5.69 20.89 -17.56
CA GLU A 204 6.22 21.95 -16.71
C GLU A 204 6.99 21.38 -15.51
N ARG A 205 6.47 20.29 -14.92
CA ARG A 205 7.14 19.58 -13.82
C ARG A 205 8.40 18.86 -14.29
N LEU A 206 8.41 18.29 -15.50
CA LEU A 206 9.60 17.73 -16.12
C LEU A 206 10.69 18.79 -16.31
N ALA A 207 10.32 19.95 -16.86
CA ALA A 207 11.24 21.08 -17.03
C ALA A 207 11.76 21.63 -15.69
N GLN A 208 10.97 21.59 -14.63
CA GLN A 208 11.44 21.93 -13.28
C GLN A 208 12.45 20.90 -12.75
N LEU A 209 12.16 19.61 -12.91
CA LEU A 209 13.05 18.53 -12.52
C LEU A 209 14.39 18.61 -13.27
N ASP A 210 14.35 18.85 -14.58
CA ASP A 210 15.55 19.04 -15.42
C ASP A 210 16.43 20.19 -14.90
N ARG A 211 15.82 21.33 -14.56
CA ARG A 211 16.54 22.47 -13.95
C ARG A 211 17.17 22.11 -12.61
N HIS A 212 16.45 21.36 -11.78
CA HIS A 212 16.98 20.91 -10.48
C HIS A 212 18.22 20.01 -10.66
N ILE A 213 18.13 19.01 -11.54
CA ILE A 213 19.23 18.09 -11.83
C ILE A 213 20.43 18.83 -12.45
N ALA A 214 20.19 19.79 -13.35
CA ALA A 214 21.25 20.62 -13.90
C ALA A 214 21.96 21.48 -12.83
N GLY A 215 21.23 21.99 -11.83
CA GLY A 215 21.80 22.75 -10.71
C GLY A 215 22.68 21.90 -9.77
N LEU A 216 22.34 20.63 -9.56
CA LEU A 216 23.17 19.71 -8.76
C LEU A 216 24.54 19.46 -9.40
N LYS A 217 24.64 19.47 -10.73
CA LYS A 217 25.93 19.34 -11.43
C LYS A 217 26.90 20.47 -11.11
N GLN A 218 26.40 21.69 -10.91
CA GLN A 218 27.24 22.87 -10.67
C GLN A 218 27.84 22.90 -9.25
N THR A 219 27.32 22.07 -8.33
CA THR A 219 27.69 22.08 -6.91
C THR A 219 28.38 20.79 -6.45
N GLY A 220 28.39 19.74 -7.26
CA GLY A 220 29.02 18.46 -6.96
C GLY A 220 30.48 18.37 -7.40
N ALA A 221 31.25 17.50 -6.76
CA ALA A 221 32.56 17.09 -7.28
C ALA A 221 32.37 16.31 -8.60
N ASP A 222 33.23 16.58 -9.58
CA ASP A 222 33.34 15.82 -10.83
C ASP A 222 33.91 14.43 -10.52
N ASP A 223 33.01 13.49 -10.24
CA ASP A 223 33.31 12.08 -10.00
C ASP A 223 32.57 11.22 -11.04
N ALA A 224 33.20 10.15 -11.50
CA ALA A 224 32.68 9.21 -12.50
C ALA A 224 31.28 8.67 -12.15
N ARG A 225 30.99 8.54 -10.85
CA ARG A 225 29.66 8.15 -10.35
C ARG A 225 28.58 9.20 -10.64
N ASN A 226 28.88 10.49 -10.54
CA ASN A 226 27.93 11.55 -10.85
C ASN A 226 27.66 11.65 -12.36
N ALA A 227 28.69 11.42 -13.19
CA ALA A 227 28.52 11.33 -14.64
C ALA A 227 27.57 10.19 -15.03
N LEU A 228 27.74 9.00 -14.47
CA LEU A 228 26.86 7.84 -14.70
C LEU A 228 25.43 8.07 -14.22
N ARG A 229 25.22 8.70 -13.06
CA ARG A 229 23.89 9.09 -12.57
C ARG A 229 23.18 10.04 -13.54
N ASN A 230 23.92 10.98 -14.11
CA ASN A 230 23.36 11.90 -15.10
C ASN A 230 23.06 11.19 -16.44
N GLU A 231 23.92 10.28 -16.88
CA GLU A 231 23.67 9.48 -18.07
C GLU A 231 22.42 8.62 -17.90
N MET A 232 22.25 7.98 -16.74
CA MET A 232 21.03 7.27 -16.38
C MET A 232 19.80 8.19 -16.37
N TYR A 233 19.90 9.39 -15.79
CA TYR A 233 18.80 10.35 -15.81
C TYR A 233 18.36 10.68 -17.24
N LEU A 234 19.31 10.99 -18.12
CA LEU A 234 19.04 11.31 -19.52
C LEU A 234 18.50 10.10 -20.29
N ALA A 235 19.04 8.91 -20.07
CA ALA A 235 18.58 7.67 -20.68
C ALA A 235 17.12 7.39 -20.31
N CYS A 236 16.77 7.44 -19.01
CA CYS A 236 15.39 7.26 -18.58
C CYS A 236 14.46 8.36 -19.11
N ARG A 237 14.85 9.63 -18.96
CA ARG A 237 14.05 10.78 -19.41
C ARG A 237 13.70 10.70 -20.90
N ASN A 238 14.67 10.32 -21.73
CA ASN A 238 14.54 10.31 -23.18
C ASN A 238 14.10 8.95 -23.75
N ALA A 239 13.89 7.94 -22.90
CA ALA A 239 13.45 6.63 -23.34
C ALA A 239 12.06 6.72 -23.97
N ASP A 240 11.99 6.34 -25.25
CA ASP A 240 10.76 6.31 -26.01
C ASP A 240 10.18 4.89 -26.01
N ILE A 241 9.14 4.68 -25.21
CA ILE A 241 8.53 3.36 -25.01
C ILE A 241 7.03 3.45 -25.25
N ASP A 242 6.52 2.55 -26.10
CA ASP A 242 5.09 2.44 -26.42
C ASP A 242 4.37 1.34 -25.62
N ALA A 243 5.11 0.44 -24.98
CA ALA A 243 4.54 -0.63 -24.14
C ALA A 243 3.76 -0.06 -22.94
N GLY A 244 2.75 -0.78 -22.45
CA GLY A 244 1.96 -0.38 -21.27
C GLY A 244 2.66 -0.65 -19.93
N ILE A 245 3.66 -1.52 -19.93
CA ILE A 245 4.42 -1.95 -18.75
C ILE A 245 5.90 -2.01 -19.14
N THR A 246 6.78 -1.47 -18.31
CA THR A 246 8.23 -1.48 -18.52
C THR A 246 8.96 -1.75 -17.21
N SER A 247 10.25 -2.07 -17.31
CA SER A 247 11.11 -2.29 -16.15
C SER A 247 12.36 -1.41 -16.15
N CYS A 248 12.93 -1.24 -14.96
CA CYS A 248 14.24 -0.62 -14.78
C CYS A 248 14.99 -1.32 -13.62
N ASP A 249 15.89 -2.22 -13.96
CA ASP A 249 16.88 -2.80 -13.04
C ASP A 249 18.14 -1.95 -12.99
N SER A 250 18.11 -0.95 -12.13
CA SER A 250 19.29 -0.14 -11.85
C SER A 250 19.75 -0.36 -10.41
N PRO A 251 21.05 -0.44 -10.13
CA PRO A 251 21.54 -0.71 -8.78
C PRO A 251 21.13 0.35 -7.75
N VAL A 252 21.34 0.07 -6.46
CA VAL A 252 20.98 1.00 -5.39
C VAL A 252 21.86 2.25 -5.47
N GLY A 253 21.27 3.43 -5.31
CA GLY A 253 22.02 4.69 -5.34
C GLY A 253 22.39 5.21 -6.73
N SER A 254 21.84 4.64 -7.81
CA SER A 254 22.02 5.15 -9.18
C SER A 254 21.20 6.40 -9.53
N GLY A 255 20.36 6.89 -8.61
CA GLY A 255 19.47 8.03 -8.86
C GLY A 255 18.09 7.67 -9.42
N LYS A 256 17.72 6.36 -9.39
CA LYS A 256 16.41 5.80 -9.82
C LYS A 256 15.22 6.72 -9.57
N THR A 257 15.07 7.20 -8.33
CA THR A 257 13.91 8.00 -7.90
C THR A 257 13.63 9.21 -8.80
N THR A 258 14.67 9.92 -9.23
CA THR A 258 14.53 11.12 -10.09
C THR A 258 14.55 10.77 -11.58
N ALA A 259 15.37 9.80 -11.99
CA ALA A 259 15.46 9.35 -13.38
C ALA A 259 14.13 8.72 -13.86
N ILE A 260 13.54 7.85 -13.04
CA ILE A 260 12.24 7.22 -13.35
C ILE A 260 11.13 8.27 -13.28
N MET A 261 11.15 9.21 -12.32
CA MET A 261 10.16 10.28 -12.30
C MET A 261 10.21 11.14 -13.57
N ALA A 262 11.40 11.46 -14.08
CA ALA A 262 11.54 12.16 -15.36
C ALA A 262 10.92 11.36 -16.52
N HIS A 263 11.16 10.05 -16.55
CA HIS A 263 10.54 9.14 -17.52
C HIS A 263 9.01 9.14 -17.42
N LEU A 264 8.45 9.00 -16.20
CA LEU A 264 7.00 9.02 -15.97
C LEU A 264 6.37 10.34 -16.41
N LEU A 265 7.02 11.47 -16.14
CA LEU A 265 6.53 12.79 -16.57
C LEU A 265 6.56 12.94 -18.10
N ALA A 266 7.63 12.47 -18.75
CA ALA A 266 7.72 12.45 -20.22
C ALA A 266 6.64 11.55 -20.84
N GLN A 267 6.43 10.36 -20.27
CA GLN A 267 5.37 9.44 -20.71
C GLN A 267 3.97 9.99 -20.41
N ALA A 268 3.79 10.69 -19.29
CA ALA A 268 2.54 11.35 -18.96
C ALA A 268 2.18 12.46 -19.94
N GLU A 269 3.16 13.26 -20.36
CA GLU A 269 2.99 14.24 -21.42
C GLU A 269 2.65 13.56 -22.75
N LYS A 270 3.43 12.56 -23.18
CA LYS A 270 3.24 11.84 -24.45
C LYS A 270 1.86 11.17 -24.55
N ARG A 271 1.41 10.54 -23.45
CA ARG A 271 0.19 9.70 -23.40
C ARG A 271 -1.04 10.47 -22.88
N GLY A 272 -0.90 11.73 -22.48
CA GLY A 272 -1.98 12.50 -21.88
C GLY A 272 -2.44 11.99 -20.51
N LEU A 273 -1.53 11.40 -19.73
CA LEU A 273 -1.85 10.85 -18.41
C LEU A 273 -2.15 11.99 -17.43
N ARG A 274 -3.12 11.76 -16.55
CA ARG A 274 -3.58 12.76 -15.59
C ARG A 274 -2.91 12.70 -14.23
N ARG A 275 -2.28 11.58 -13.86
CA ARG A 275 -1.65 11.40 -12.53
C ARG A 275 -0.44 10.47 -12.55
N ILE A 276 0.35 10.53 -11.47
CA ILE A 276 1.47 9.62 -11.20
C ILE A 276 1.29 9.02 -9.80
N PHE A 277 1.33 7.70 -9.71
CA PHE A 277 1.40 6.95 -8.46
C PHE A 277 2.82 6.45 -8.23
N VAL A 278 3.37 6.67 -7.04
CA VAL A 278 4.63 6.10 -6.59
C VAL A 278 4.32 5.13 -5.45
N VAL A 279 4.43 3.85 -5.74
CA VAL A 279 4.10 2.74 -4.84
C VAL A 279 5.38 2.21 -4.22
N LEU A 280 5.53 2.43 -2.91
CA LEU A 280 6.70 2.04 -2.12
C LEU A 280 6.37 0.81 -1.24
N PRO A 281 7.30 -0.13 -1.03
CA PRO A 281 7.03 -1.34 -0.24
C PRO A 281 6.89 -1.05 1.26
N PHE A 282 7.59 -0.04 1.78
CA PHE A 282 7.64 0.25 3.22
C PHE A 282 7.36 1.71 3.57
N THR A 283 6.68 1.92 4.70
CA THR A 283 6.34 3.26 5.21
C THR A 283 7.57 4.12 5.58
N ASN A 284 8.69 3.50 5.94
CA ASN A 284 9.89 4.23 6.38
C ASN A 284 10.54 5.07 5.26
N ILE A 285 10.25 4.78 3.99
CA ILE A 285 10.86 5.44 2.82
C ILE A 285 10.00 6.59 2.31
N ILE A 286 8.70 6.57 2.62
CA ILE A 286 7.71 7.44 1.98
C ILE A 286 8.07 8.90 2.18
N LYS A 287 8.35 9.30 3.43
CA LYS A 287 8.70 10.68 3.75
C LYS A 287 9.91 11.19 2.95
N GLN A 288 10.95 10.37 2.79
CA GLN A 288 12.12 10.76 2.01
C GLN A 288 11.77 11.01 0.53
N SER A 289 10.99 10.11 -0.07
CA SER A 289 10.55 10.29 -1.47
C SER A 289 9.62 11.48 -1.62
N VAL A 290 8.68 11.67 -0.70
CA VAL A 290 7.75 12.83 -0.65
C VAL A 290 8.53 14.13 -0.55
N ASP A 291 9.48 14.24 0.38
CA ASP A 291 10.32 15.44 0.56
C ASP A 291 11.10 15.78 -0.73
N ILE A 292 11.65 14.77 -1.40
CA ILE A 292 12.34 14.94 -2.68
C ILE A 292 11.37 15.46 -3.74
N TYR A 293 10.21 14.82 -3.92
CA TYR A 293 9.24 15.23 -4.94
C TYR A 293 8.64 16.61 -4.67
N ARG A 294 8.35 16.95 -3.41
CA ARG A 294 7.89 18.30 -3.04
C ARG A 294 8.94 19.35 -3.36
N LYS A 295 10.21 19.05 -3.10
CA LYS A 295 11.33 19.95 -3.41
C LYS A 295 11.53 20.13 -4.92
N THR A 296 11.28 19.12 -5.73
CA THR A 296 11.66 19.14 -7.16
C THR A 296 10.51 19.32 -8.14
N LEU A 297 9.25 19.08 -7.76
CA LEU A 297 8.10 19.02 -8.68
C LEU A 297 6.98 20.04 -8.39
N VAL A 298 7.06 20.79 -7.29
CA VAL A 298 6.06 21.80 -6.92
C VAL A 298 6.35 23.10 -7.65
N LEU A 299 5.41 23.56 -8.48
CA LEU A 299 5.59 24.77 -9.27
C LEU A 299 5.34 26.03 -8.41
N PRO A 300 5.88 27.19 -8.80
CA PRO A 300 5.64 28.44 -8.06
C PRO A 300 4.14 28.74 -7.89
N GLY A 301 3.73 29.00 -6.65
CA GLY A 301 2.34 29.31 -6.30
C GLY A 301 1.46 28.10 -5.99
N GLU A 302 1.97 26.87 -6.13
CA GLU A 302 1.23 25.66 -5.75
C GLU A 302 1.47 25.27 -4.29
N ASN A 303 0.47 24.62 -3.68
CA ASN A 303 0.61 24.00 -2.38
C ASN A 303 1.28 22.62 -2.53
N ALA A 304 2.39 22.40 -1.82
CA ALA A 304 3.15 21.15 -1.91
C ALA A 304 2.35 19.89 -1.50
N GLU A 305 1.43 20.01 -0.55
CA GLU A 305 0.58 18.90 -0.07
C GLU A 305 -0.53 18.54 -1.06
N GLU A 306 -0.99 19.50 -1.87
CA GLU A 306 -2.01 19.30 -2.89
C GLU A 306 -1.42 18.72 -4.18
N VAL A 307 -0.14 18.98 -4.44
CA VAL A 307 0.60 18.45 -5.60
C VAL A 307 1.14 17.04 -5.33
N VAL A 308 1.82 16.86 -4.20
CA VAL A 308 2.46 15.60 -3.79
C VAL A 308 1.81 15.10 -2.51
N ALA A 309 0.88 14.17 -2.68
CA ALA A 309 0.10 13.57 -1.62
C ALA A 309 0.81 12.35 -1.02
N GLU A 310 0.93 12.30 0.30
CA GLU A 310 1.50 11.18 1.05
C GLU A 310 0.38 10.28 1.59
N LEU A 311 0.13 9.11 0.99
CA LEU A 311 -0.89 8.18 1.43
C LEU A 311 -0.30 6.95 2.14
N HIS A 312 -0.26 7.01 3.46
CA HIS A 312 -0.13 5.81 4.29
C HIS A 312 -0.80 6.03 5.64
N HIS A 313 -0.93 4.95 6.42
CA HIS A 313 -1.63 4.95 7.71
C HIS A 313 -1.05 5.93 8.75
N ARG A 314 0.08 6.61 8.47
CA ARG A 314 0.81 7.51 9.38
C ARG A 314 1.08 8.92 8.80
N ALA A 315 0.42 9.31 7.71
CA ALA A 315 0.73 10.58 7.05
C ALA A 315 0.36 11.80 7.92
N ASP A 316 1.29 12.75 8.05
CA ASP A 316 1.15 13.99 8.82
C ASP A 316 0.60 15.10 7.90
N PHE A 317 -0.71 15.38 7.94
CA PHE A 317 -1.32 16.46 7.12
C PHE A 317 -1.63 17.74 7.91
N GLU A 318 -1.29 18.92 7.40
CA GLU A 318 -1.59 20.21 8.05
C GLU A 318 -3.02 20.74 7.76
N SER A 319 -3.63 20.39 6.61
CA SER A 319 -4.99 20.84 6.23
C SER A 319 -6.00 19.68 6.05
N LYS A 320 -7.29 19.95 6.31
CA LYS A 320 -8.38 18.97 6.10
C LYS A 320 -8.57 18.64 4.61
N ASP A 321 -8.35 19.61 3.73
CA ASP A 321 -8.56 19.47 2.29
C ASP A 321 -7.48 18.58 1.65
N ALA A 322 -6.21 18.77 2.00
CA ALA A 322 -5.12 17.90 1.54
C ALA A 322 -5.30 16.45 1.99
N ARG A 323 -5.82 16.23 3.22
CA ARG A 323 -6.16 14.88 3.72
C ARG A 323 -7.22 14.21 2.86
N HIS A 324 -8.24 14.95 2.42
CA HIS A 324 -9.31 14.41 1.60
C HIS A 324 -8.83 14.10 0.17
N LEU A 325 -8.12 15.04 -0.46
CA LEU A 325 -7.55 14.84 -1.80
C LEU A 325 -6.64 13.61 -1.86
N THR A 326 -5.83 13.42 -0.82
CA THR A 326 -4.95 12.25 -0.70
C THR A 326 -5.72 10.96 -0.49
N ALA A 327 -6.72 10.96 0.40
CA ALA A 327 -7.55 9.79 0.67
C ALA A 327 -8.33 9.32 -0.56
N LEU A 328 -8.70 10.25 -1.44
CA LEU A 328 -9.43 9.97 -2.69
C LEU A 328 -8.54 9.79 -3.92
N TRP A 329 -7.20 9.85 -3.82
CA TRP A 329 -6.30 9.77 -5.00
C TRP A 329 -6.48 10.90 -6.03
N ARG A 330 -6.93 12.09 -5.60
CA ARG A 330 -7.18 13.23 -6.49
C ARG A 330 -5.94 14.05 -6.84
N ALA A 331 -4.90 14.01 -6.01
CA ALA A 331 -3.67 14.79 -6.23
C ALA A 331 -2.93 14.37 -7.51
N PRO A 332 -2.17 15.27 -8.17
CA PRO A 332 -1.36 14.94 -9.33
C PRO A 332 -0.37 13.79 -9.13
N ILE A 333 0.31 13.79 -7.98
CA ILE A 333 1.35 12.83 -7.63
C ILE A 333 0.99 12.23 -6.28
N ILE A 334 0.72 10.93 -6.25
CA ILE A 334 0.38 10.18 -5.04
C ILE A 334 1.54 9.25 -4.68
N VAL A 335 2.16 9.47 -3.51
CA VAL A 335 3.14 8.54 -2.94
C VAL A 335 2.42 7.66 -1.91
N THR A 336 2.38 6.35 -2.13
CA THR A 336 1.61 5.41 -1.32
C THR A 336 2.37 4.13 -1.02
N THR A 337 1.89 3.35 -0.05
CA THR A 337 2.40 1.98 0.19
C THR A 337 1.83 0.97 -0.81
N ALA A 338 2.58 -0.10 -1.08
CA ALA A 338 2.08 -1.27 -1.80
C ALA A 338 0.82 -1.88 -1.15
N VAL A 339 0.76 -1.90 0.19
CA VAL A 339 -0.43 -2.33 0.95
C VAL A 339 -1.64 -1.50 0.56
N ALA A 340 -1.59 -0.17 0.76
CA ALA A 340 -2.73 0.71 0.49
C ALA A 340 -3.13 0.70 -0.99
N PHE A 341 -2.16 0.59 -1.90
CA PHE A 341 -2.43 0.57 -3.34
C PHE A 341 -3.07 -0.74 -3.79
N PHE A 342 -2.41 -1.89 -3.58
CA PHE A 342 -2.90 -3.17 -4.07
C PHE A 342 -4.13 -3.69 -3.29
N GLU A 343 -4.26 -3.40 -1.99
CA GLU A 343 -5.49 -3.75 -1.26
C GLU A 343 -6.68 -2.89 -1.72
N THR A 344 -6.48 -1.69 -2.27
CA THR A 344 -7.56 -0.93 -2.93
C THR A 344 -8.02 -1.63 -4.20
N LEU A 345 -7.09 -2.19 -5.00
CA LEU A 345 -7.44 -2.96 -6.20
C LEU A 345 -8.22 -4.25 -5.86
N ALA A 346 -7.89 -4.88 -4.73
CA ALA A 346 -8.56 -6.07 -4.23
C ALA A 346 -9.90 -5.80 -3.53
N SER A 347 -10.15 -4.54 -3.13
CA SER A 347 -11.20 -4.16 -2.20
C SER A 347 -12.61 -4.48 -2.71
N ASN A 348 -13.50 -4.72 -1.75
CA ASN A 348 -14.95 -4.72 -1.89
C ASN A 348 -15.61 -3.66 -0.99
N SER A 349 -14.89 -3.14 0.00
CA SER A 349 -15.34 -2.06 0.87
C SER A 349 -15.53 -0.75 0.10
N THR A 350 -16.69 -0.12 0.27
CA THR A 350 -17.05 1.16 -0.34
C THR A 350 -16.07 2.28 0.03
N ALA A 351 -15.61 2.30 1.29
CA ALA A 351 -14.67 3.31 1.79
C ALA A 351 -13.29 3.27 1.09
N ALA A 352 -12.83 2.07 0.71
CA ALA A 352 -11.60 1.92 -0.05
C ALA A 352 -11.85 2.15 -1.54
N LEU A 353 -12.90 1.53 -2.11
CA LEU A 353 -13.22 1.62 -3.54
C LEU A 353 -13.58 3.02 -4.02
N ARG A 354 -14.06 3.91 -3.15
CA ARG A 354 -14.39 5.30 -3.48
C ARG A 354 -13.30 6.02 -4.29
N ARG A 355 -12.02 5.69 -4.08
CA ARG A 355 -10.88 6.32 -4.76
C ARG A 355 -10.46 5.65 -6.09
N LEU A 356 -10.99 4.46 -6.39
CA LEU A 356 -10.45 3.60 -7.46
C LEU A 356 -10.60 4.21 -8.86
N HIS A 357 -11.71 4.89 -9.14
CA HIS A 357 -11.94 5.58 -10.41
C HIS A 357 -10.94 6.72 -10.68
N GLU A 358 -10.07 7.07 -9.74
CA GLU A 358 -8.98 8.02 -9.99
C GLU A 358 -7.75 7.39 -10.66
N LEU A 359 -7.65 6.06 -10.69
CA LEU A 359 -6.52 5.32 -11.27
C LEU A 359 -6.44 5.37 -12.81
N PRO A 360 -7.53 5.26 -13.60
CA PRO A 360 -7.47 5.34 -15.06
C PRO A 360 -6.71 6.57 -15.57
N GLY A 361 -5.90 6.36 -16.61
CA GLY A 361 -5.07 7.41 -17.19
C GLY A 361 -3.89 7.83 -16.32
N SER A 362 -3.30 6.93 -15.53
CA SER A 362 -2.19 7.25 -14.64
C SER A 362 -0.90 6.51 -14.99
N ALA A 363 0.24 7.13 -14.69
CA ALA A 363 1.51 6.42 -14.61
C ALA A 363 1.67 5.82 -13.21
N VAL A 364 2.14 4.58 -13.09
CA VAL A 364 2.32 3.88 -11.82
C VAL A 364 3.75 3.37 -11.73
N PHE A 365 4.48 3.85 -10.74
CA PHE A 365 5.83 3.44 -10.43
C PHE A 365 5.85 2.56 -9.20
N VAL A 366 6.13 1.27 -9.37
CA VAL A 366 6.36 0.34 -8.27
C VAL A 366 7.86 0.31 -7.99
N ASP A 367 8.29 1.08 -6.99
CA ASP A 367 9.68 1.12 -6.55
C ASP A 367 10.00 -0.10 -5.69
N GLU A 368 11.23 -0.57 -5.78
CA GLU A 368 11.68 -1.83 -5.19
C GLU A 368 10.63 -2.95 -5.37
N SER A 369 10.19 -3.14 -6.61
CA SER A 369 9.04 -4.00 -6.98
C SER A 369 9.13 -5.43 -6.44
N HIS A 370 10.35 -5.92 -6.22
CA HIS A 370 10.63 -7.22 -5.60
C HIS A 370 10.05 -7.36 -4.17
N ALA A 371 9.87 -6.25 -3.46
CA ALA A 371 9.37 -6.18 -2.09
C ALA A 371 7.92 -5.69 -2.00
N ALA A 372 7.29 -5.35 -3.12
CA ALA A 372 5.94 -4.78 -3.11
C ALA A 372 4.89 -5.80 -2.65
N LEU A 373 5.03 -7.07 -3.06
CA LEU A 373 4.05 -8.12 -2.79
C LEU A 373 4.73 -9.47 -2.50
N PRO A 374 4.18 -10.28 -1.57
CA PRO A 374 4.55 -11.69 -1.43
C PRO A 374 4.31 -12.48 -2.72
N ALA A 375 5.14 -13.51 -2.98
CA ALA A 375 5.07 -14.34 -4.18
C ALA A 375 3.65 -14.86 -4.49
N LYS A 376 2.94 -15.30 -3.44
CA LYS A 376 1.57 -15.83 -3.50
C LYS A 376 0.50 -14.83 -4.00
N LEU A 377 0.76 -13.52 -3.94
CA LEU A 377 -0.16 -12.47 -4.40
C LEU A 377 0.18 -11.95 -5.81
N LEU A 378 1.37 -12.26 -6.33
CA LEU A 378 1.82 -11.81 -7.65
C LEU A 378 0.91 -12.23 -8.81
N PRO A 379 0.32 -13.44 -8.85
CA PRO A 379 -0.53 -13.83 -10.00
C PRO A 379 -1.73 -12.92 -10.21
N ILE A 380 -2.47 -12.61 -9.13
CA ILE A 380 -3.64 -11.74 -9.21
C ILE A 380 -3.25 -10.26 -9.40
N ALA A 381 -2.17 -9.81 -8.76
CA ALA A 381 -1.67 -8.45 -8.95
C ALA A 381 -1.18 -8.23 -10.39
N TRP A 382 -0.51 -9.22 -10.99
CA TRP A 382 -0.08 -9.18 -12.38
C TRP A 382 -1.27 -9.11 -13.34
N LYS A 383 -2.31 -9.92 -13.11
CA LYS A 383 -3.58 -9.80 -13.85
C LYS A 383 -4.11 -8.35 -13.80
N TRP A 384 -4.22 -7.74 -12.61
CA TRP A 384 -4.70 -6.36 -12.50
C TRP A 384 -3.80 -5.36 -13.24
N ILE A 385 -2.48 -5.47 -13.09
CA ILE A 385 -1.53 -4.60 -13.80
C ILE A 385 -1.76 -4.67 -15.31
N ASN A 386 -1.90 -5.88 -15.88
CA ASN A 386 -2.20 -6.07 -17.30
C ASN A 386 -3.54 -5.46 -17.71
N VAL A 387 -4.61 -5.68 -16.93
CA VAL A 387 -5.93 -5.11 -17.22
C VAL A 387 -5.87 -3.58 -17.21
N TYR A 388 -5.27 -2.97 -16.18
CA TYR A 388 -5.17 -1.50 -16.11
C TYR A 388 -4.30 -0.91 -17.23
N ALA A 389 -3.23 -1.59 -17.62
CA ALA A 389 -2.41 -1.19 -18.77
C ALA A 389 -3.16 -1.34 -20.10
N ALA A 390 -3.86 -2.45 -20.29
CA ALA A 390 -4.52 -2.80 -21.53
C ALA A 390 -5.81 -2.00 -21.74
N GLU A 391 -6.64 -1.85 -20.72
CA GLU A 391 -8.02 -1.36 -20.85
C GLU A 391 -8.22 0.07 -20.32
N TRP A 392 -7.39 0.56 -19.40
CA TRP A 392 -7.61 1.84 -18.68
C TRP A 392 -6.50 2.88 -18.87
N ASN A 393 -5.69 2.70 -19.93
CA ASN A 393 -4.57 3.57 -20.31
C ASN A 393 -3.61 3.89 -19.15
N CYS A 394 -3.38 2.92 -18.26
CA CYS A 394 -2.35 3.06 -17.23
C CYS A 394 -0.98 2.70 -17.81
N TYR A 395 0.07 3.37 -17.35
CA TYR A 395 1.44 3.09 -17.74
C TYR A 395 2.27 2.68 -16.53
N TRP A 396 2.88 1.49 -16.55
CA TRP A 396 3.55 0.92 -15.37
C TRP A 396 5.06 0.87 -15.54
N VAL A 397 5.78 1.25 -14.49
CA VAL A 397 7.23 1.07 -14.37
C VAL A 397 7.51 0.21 -13.13
N LEU A 398 8.12 -0.95 -13.34
CA LEU A 398 8.59 -1.84 -12.28
C LEU A 398 10.11 -1.67 -12.11
N ALA A 399 10.56 -1.10 -10.99
CA ALA A 399 11.99 -0.87 -10.79
C ALA A 399 12.51 -1.46 -9.48
N SER A 400 13.75 -1.91 -9.50
CA SER A 400 14.40 -2.53 -8.35
C SER A 400 15.91 -2.67 -8.58
N GLY A 401 16.71 -2.55 -7.53
CA GLY A 401 18.14 -2.94 -7.60
C GLY A 401 18.36 -4.46 -7.63
N SER A 402 17.35 -5.23 -7.26
CA SER A 402 17.33 -6.69 -7.22
C SER A 402 16.02 -7.17 -7.85
N LEU A 403 15.81 -6.76 -9.10
CA LEU A 403 14.53 -6.96 -9.80
C LEU A 403 14.28 -8.45 -10.02
N ASN A 404 13.19 -8.97 -9.44
CA ASN A 404 12.68 -10.27 -9.84
C ASN A 404 11.71 -10.08 -11.02
N ARG A 405 12.01 -10.73 -12.13
CA ARG A 405 11.21 -10.64 -13.36
C ARG A 405 10.03 -11.59 -13.26
N PHE A 406 9.18 -11.38 -12.27
CA PHE A 406 8.10 -12.31 -11.93
C PHE A 406 7.13 -12.55 -13.11
N TRP A 407 7.03 -11.60 -14.04
CA TRP A 407 6.28 -11.72 -15.30
C TRP A 407 6.88 -12.70 -16.31
N THR A 408 8.06 -13.29 -16.03
CA THR A 408 8.64 -14.37 -16.84
C THR A 408 8.44 -15.75 -16.19
N ILE A 409 7.80 -15.81 -15.01
CA ILE A 409 7.60 -17.05 -14.26
C ILE A 409 6.23 -17.65 -14.66
N PRO A 410 6.20 -18.87 -15.26
CA PRO A 410 4.97 -19.51 -15.75
C PRO A 410 3.86 -19.61 -14.69
N GLU A 411 4.20 -19.91 -13.45
CA GLU A 411 3.27 -20.05 -12.33
C GLU A 411 2.58 -18.72 -11.95
N ILE A 412 3.20 -17.58 -12.29
CA ILE A 412 2.67 -16.24 -12.01
C ILE A 412 1.82 -15.74 -13.18
N ILE A 413 2.30 -15.89 -14.42
CA ILE A 413 1.54 -15.48 -15.62
C ILE A 413 0.35 -16.40 -15.90
N GLY A 414 0.42 -17.66 -15.46
CA GLY A 414 -0.61 -18.66 -15.71
C GLY A 414 -0.86 -18.87 -17.20
N ASN A 415 -2.13 -18.79 -17.61
CA ASN A 415 -2.55 -18.96 -19.01
C ASN A 415 -2.61 -17.63 -19.79
N GLU A 416 -2.16 -16.52 -19.21
CA GLU A 416 -2.13 -15.24 -19.91
C GLU A 416 -1.05 -15.25 -21.01
N SER A 417 -1.27 -14.50 -22.09
CA SER A 417 -0.25 -14.35 -23.12
C SER A 417 0.98 -13.66 -22.55
N PHE A 418 2.17 -14.15 -22.92
CA PHE A 418 3.40 -13.47 -22.55
C PHE A 418 3.45 -12.10 -23.23
N HIS A 419 3.44 -11.04 -22.43
CA HIS A 419 3.67 -9.67 -22.87
C HIS A 419 5.11 -9.29 -22.52
N PRO A 420 5.97 -8.98 -23.51
CA PRO A 420 7.32 -8.55 -23.22
C PRO A 420 7.28 -7.23 -22.44
N VAL A 421 8.02 -7.17 -21.34
CA VAL A 421 8.23 -5.97 -20.53
C VAL A 421 9.60 -5.41 -20.90
N PRO A 422 9.67 -4.35 -21.72
CA PRO A 422 10.95 -3.77 -22.14
C PRO A 422 11.61 -3.00 -21.00
N GLU A 423 12.93 -2.89 -21.10
CA GLU A 423 13.78 -2.16 -20.17
C GLU A 423 13.91 -0.70 -20.58
N ILE A 424 13.86 0.22 -19.60
CA ILE A 424 14.02 1.65 -19.84
C ILE A 424 15.47 2.00 -20.22
N ILE A 425 16.43 1.31 -19.62
CA ILE A 425 17.86 1.51 -19.88
C ILE A 425 18.40 0.32 -20.67
N ASP A 426 19.37 0.59 -21.54
CA ASP A 426 20.07 -0.48 -22.25
C ASP A 426 20.99 -1.29 -21.34
N ASP A 427 21.36 -2.48 -21.82
CA ASP A 427 22.22 -3.42 -21.10
C ASP A 427 23.65 -2.89 -20.88
N GLU A 428 24.14 -1.98 -21.72
CA GLU A 428 25.50 -1.44 -21.60
C GLU A 428 25.61 -0.49 -20.42
N LEU A 429 24.69 0.48 -20.32
CA LEU A 429 24.60 1.41 -19.22
C LEU A 429 24.32 0.68 -17.91
N ARG A 430 23.45 -0.34 -17.93
CA ARG A 430 23.20 -1.20 -16.77
C ARG A 430 24.48 -1.87 -16.27
N LYS A 431 25.25 -2.51 -17.16
CA LYS A 431 26.51 -3.18 -16.80
C LYS A 431 27.49 -2.19 -16.19
N ARG A 432 27.63 -1.00 -16.78
CA ARG A 432 28.51 0.07 -16.26
C ARG A 432 28.08 0.55 -14.86
N LEU A 433 26.78 0.67 -14.61
CA LEU A 433 26.25 0.98 -13.29
C LEU A 433 26.49 -0.16 -12.28
N ALA A 434 26.41 -1.42 -12.72
CA ALA A 434 26.59 -2.60 -11.87
C ALA A 434 28.04 -2.83 -11.42
N VAL A 435 29.04 -2.43 -12.22
CA VAL A 435 30.47 -2.57 -11.87
C VAL A 435 30.79 -1.91 -10.53
N TYR A 436 30.17 -0.76 -10.22
CA TYR A 436 30.38 -0.06 -8.96
C TYR A 436 29.77 -0.76 -7.73
N GLU A 437 28.78 -1.64 -7.93
CA GLU A 437 28.20 -2.43 -6.84
C GLU A 437 28.89 -3.79 -6.65
N ASN A 438 29.28 -4.46 -7.74
CA ASN A 438 29.77 -5.84 -7.70
C ASN A 438 31.15 -6.00 -7.04
N ASN A 439 31.98 -4.97 -7.03
CA ASN A 439 33.33 -5.03 -6.44
C ASN A 439 33.42 -4.42 -5.03
N ARG A 440 32.28 -4.07 -4.44
CA ARG A 440 32.23 -3.27 -3.22
C ARG A 440 32.32 -4.12 -1.95
N ILE A 441 31.87 -5.36 -2.01
CA ILE A 441 31.74 -6.25 -0.85
C ILE A 441 31.97 -7.71 -1.27
N SER A 442 32.61 -8.48 -0.40
CA SER A 442 32.68 -9.93 -0.49
C SER A 442 31.57 -10.59 0.33
N TYR A 443 30.83 -11.51 -0.29
CA TYR A 443 29.81 -12.32 0.39
C TYR A 443 30.43 -13.57 0.98
N HIS A 444 30.17 -13.79 2.27
CA HIS A 444 30.62 -14.96 3.02
C HIS A 444 29.44 -15.62 3.73
N CYS A 445 29.58 -16.91 4.07
CA CYS A 445 28.60 -17.61 4.87
C CYS A 445 29.27 -18.45 5.96
N ASP A 446 28.67 -18.43 7.15
CA ASP A 446 28.93 -19.38 8.21
C ASP A 446 27.58 -19.88 8.73
N LEU A 447 27.14 -20.99 8.12
CA LEU A 447 25.81 -21.54 8.34
C LEU A 447 25.73 -22.48 9.55
N PHE A 448 26.81 -22.59 10.35
CA PHE A 448 26.77 -23.30 11.62
C PHE A 448 25.88 -22.52 12.61
N PRO A 449 24.79 -23.09 13.14
CA PRO A 449 23.87 -22.37 14.02
C PRO A 449 24.55 -21.92 15.32
N LYS A 450 24.43 -20.63 15.65
CA LYS A 450 25.06 -20.02 16.84
C LYS A 450 24.02 -19.59 17.86
N GLY A 451 24.28 -19.87 19.14
CA GLY A 451 23.50 -19.30 20.25
C GLY A 451 23.86 -17.82 20.49
N THR A 452 23.16 -17.15 21.40
CA THR A 452 23.33 -15.69 21.64
C THR A 452 24.78 -15.30 21.96
N ALA A 453 25.42 -15.99 22.91
CA ALA A 453 26.77 -15.66 23.36
C ALA A 453 27.84 -15.88 22.28
N GLU A 454 27.79 -17.02 21.60
CA GLU A 454 28.69 -17.38 20.51
C GLU A 454 28.55 -16.38 19.35
N LEU A 455 27.32 -16.05 18.97
CA LEU A 455 27.03 -15.08 17.92
C LEU A 455 27.60 -13.70 18.25
N ALA A 456 27.42 -13.22 19.49
CA ALA A 456 27.91 -11.92 19.92
C ALA A 456 29.45 -11.85 19.92
N GLN A 457 30.12 -12.90 20.37
CA GLN A 457 31.58 -13.00 20.34
C GLN A 457 32.10 -13.03 18.91
N TRP A 458 31.48 -13.83 18.04
CA TRP A 458 31.84 -13.91 16.63
C TRP A 458 31.73 -12.55 15.95
N ILE A 459 30.59 -11.87 16.07
CA ILE A 459 30.36 -10.52 15.48
C ILE A 459 31.39 -9.51 16.00
N SER A 460 31.67 -9.51 17.30
CA SER A 460 32.59 -8.54 17.93
C SER A 460 34.04 -8.71 17.50
N GLY A 461 34.41 -9.89 16.96
CA GLY A 461 35.73 -10.14 16.38
C GLY A 461 36.00 -9.43 15.06
N PHE A 462 34.96 -8.91 14.39
CA PHE A 462 35.11 -8.23 13.11
C PHE A 462 35.27 -6.70 13.27
N PRO A 463 35.96 -6.04 12.33
CA PRO A 463 36.08 -4.58 12.32
C PRO A 463 34.73 -3.84 12.32
N GLY A 464 34.63 -2.75 13.08
CA GLY A 464 33.45 -1.88 13.11
C GLY A 464 33.52 -0.68 12.15
N PRO A 465 32.40 0.06 11.98
CA PRO A 465 31.09 -0.20 12.60
C PRO A 465 30.37 -1.38 11.92
N ARG A 466 29.68 -2.20 12.72
CA ARG A 466 29.03 -3.45 12.28
C ARG A 466 27.52 -3.29 12.17
N LEU A 467 26.92 -3.90 11.16
CA LEU A 467 25.47 -4.00 10.98
C LEU A 467 25.06 -5.46 11.13
N VAL A 468 24.14 -5.76 12.04
CA VAL A 468 23.59 -7.10 12.26
C VAL A 468 22.08 -7.05 12.08
N ILE A 469 21.56 -7.85 11.15
CA ILE A 469 20.13 -7.91 10.86
C ILE A 469 19.60 -9.30 11.20
N LEU A 470 18.64 -9.34 12.13
CA LEU A 470 17.92 -10.56 12.51
C LEU A 470 16.49 -10.57 11.96
N ASN A 471 15.97 -11.77 11.74
CA ASN A 471 14.66 -12.00 11.13
C ASN A 471 13.48 -11.69 12.05
N THR A 472 13.72 -11.57 13.37
CA THR A 472 12.67 -11.28 14.34
C THR A 472 13.07 -10.15 15.29
N VAL A 473 12.06 -9.36 15.70
CA VAL A 473 12.19 -8.32 16.72
C VAL A 473 12.72 -8.88 18.05
N GLN A 474 12.31 -10.11 18.39
CA GLN A 474 12.75 -10.76 19.62
C GLN A 474 14.24 -11.09 19.58
N SER A 475 14.72 -11.75 18.52
CA SER A 475 16.14 -12.10 18.38
C SER A 475 17.03 -10.85 18.33
N ALA A 476 16.58 -9.78 17.64
CA ALA A 476 17.26 -8.49 17.61
C ALA A 476 17.38 -7.86 19.01
N ALA A 477 16.29 -7.79 19.76
CA ALA A 477 16.30 -7.22 21.10
C ALA A 477 17.15 -8.04 22.09
N VAL A 478 17.06 -9.38 22.02
CA VAL A 478 17.85 -10.29 22.88
C VAL A 478 19.34 -10.13 22.62
N LEU A 479 19.76 -10.09 21.36
CA LEU A 479 21.17 -9.89 21.04
C LEU A 479 21.64 -8.48 21.44
N ALA A 480 20.81 -7.45 21.23
CA ALA A 480 21.13 -6.08 21.63
C ALA A 480 21.30 -5.91 23.14
N ASP A 481 20.42 -6.54 23.91
CA ASP A 481 20.50 -6.60 25.36
C ASP A 481 21.78 -7.32 25.83
N TYR A 482 22.07 -8.49 25.25
CA TYR A 482 23.33 -9.21 25.54
C TYR A 482 24.56 -8.34 25.25
N PHE A 483 24.58 -7.64 24.12
CA PHE A 483 25.67 -6.73 23.77
C PHE A 483 25.83 -5.60 24.81
N SER A 484 24.72 -5.02 25.24
CA SER A 484 24.73 -3.95 26.24
C SER A 484 25.27 -4.43 27.58
N GLU A 485 24.92 -5.65 28.01
CA GLU A 485 25.38 -6.23 29.29
C GLU A 485 26.85 -6.63 29.29
N HIS A 486 27.37 -7.13 28.15
CA HIS A 486 28.71 -7.75 28.11
C HIS A 486 29.79 -6.87 27.48
N PHE A 487 29.41 -5.93 26.60
CA PHE A 487 30.35 -5.04 25.92
C PHE A 487 30.11 -3.55 26.23
N GLY A 488 29.05 -3.21 26.97
CA GLY A 488 28.68 -1.83 27.30
C GLY A 488 27.64 -1.23 26.36
N ARG A 489 26.80 -0.33 26.89
CA ARG A 489 25.69 0.29 26.15
C ARG A 489 26.19 1.13 24.99
N GLU A 490 27.35 1.76 25.10
CA GLU A 490 28.00 2.55 24.06
C GLU A 490 28.44 1.70 22.85
N CYS A 491 28.66 0.39 23.02
CA CYS A 491 29.10 -0.50 21.97
C CYS A 491 27.96 -1.00 21.05
N VAL A 492 26.71 -0.67 21.36
CA VAL A 492 25.55 -1.20 20.63
C VAL A 492 24.47 -0.14 20.39
N GLU A 493 23.78 -0.23 19.26
CA GLU A 493 22.48 0.42 19.03
C GLU A 493 21.47 -0.64 18.58
N HIS A 494 20.18 -0.39 18.82
CA HIS A 494 19.11 -1.30 18.42
C HIS A 494 18.02 -0.58 17.65
N LEU A 495 17.62 -1.14 16.50
CA LEU A 495 16.55 -0.57 15.68
C LEU A 495 15.59 -1.66 15.18
N SER A 496 14.36 -1.63 15.68
CA SER A 496 13.30 -2.53 15.25
C SER A 496 11.92 -1.90 15.46
N THR A 497 10.86 -2.60 15.04
CA THR A 497 9.47 -2.19 15.29
C THR A 497 9.02 -2.34 16.75
N ALA A 498 9.90 -2.80 17.66
CA ALA A 498 9.65 -2.73 19.09
C ALA A 498 9.67 -1.31 19.66
N LEU A 499 10.35 -0.40 18.96
CA LEU A 499 10.45 1.00 19.30
C LEU A 499 9.26 1.77 18.71
N THR A 500 8.76 2.76 19.46
CA THR A 500 7.80 3.74 18.94
C THR A 500 8.37 4.47 17.73
N PRO A 501 7.53 5.05 16.84
CA PRO A 501 8.02 5.92 15.78
C PRO A 501 8.99 7.02 16.28
N ASN A 502 8.70 7.67 17.41
CA ASN A 502 9.57 8.68 17.98
C ASN A 502 10.95 8.12 18.34
N ASP A 503 11.00 6.98 19.05
CA ASP A 503 12.27 6.38 19.46
C ASP A 503 13.06 5.83 18.27
N ARG A 504 12.39 5.30 17.24
CA ARG A 504 13.06 4.91 15.99
C ARG A 504 13.72 6.09 15.30
N SER A 505 13.03 7.23 15.20
CA SER A 505 13.59 8.45 14.64
C SER A 505 14.79 8.94 15.45
N ASN A 506 14.68 8.98 16.78
CA ASN A 506 15.78 9.37 17.66
C ASN A 506 17.00 8.45 17.50
N THR A 507 16.78 7.14 17.45
CA THR A 507 17.84 6.15 17.26
C THR A 507 18.50 6.26 15.90
N LEU A 508 17.72 6.47 14.83
CA LEU A 508 18.28 6.68 13.49
C LEU A 508 19.17 7.93 13.42
N GLU A 509 18.78 9.02 14.08
CA GLU A 509 19.62 10.23 14.15
C GLU A 509 20.91 9.99 14.95
N ARG A 510 20.87 9.20 16.02
CA ARG A 510 22.11 8.79 16.72
C ARG A 510 23.02 7.96 15.81
N ILE A 511 22.47 6.95 15.14
CA ILE A 511 23.21 6.09 14.20
C ILE A 511 23.90 6.93 13.11
N LYS A 512 23.18 7.88 12.50
CA LYS A 512 23.76 8.78 11.49
C LYS A 512 24.94 9.58 12.04
N LYS A 513 24.81 10.16 13.25
CA LYS A 513 25.88 10.91 13.91
C LYS A 513 27.10 10.03 14.19
N ARG A 514 26.90 8.81 14.69
CA ARG A 514 27.98 7.85 14.97
C ARG A 514 28.71 7.43 13.69
N LEU A 515 27.99 7.15 12.60
CA LEU A 515 28.59 6.81 11.30
C LEU A 515 29.42 7.97 10.70
N MET A 516 29.12 9.22 11.05
CA MET A 516 29.91 10.38 10.63
C MET A 516 31.15 10.62 11.50
N ASP A 517 31.21 10.06 12.71
CA ASP A 517 32.34 10.22 13.61
C ASP A 517 33.43 9.19 13.33
N LYS A 518 34.55 9.65 12.77
CA LYS A 518 35.71 8.81 12.45
C LYS A 518 36.41 8.22 13.69
N LYS A 519 36.11 8.69 14.90
CA LYS A 519 36.67 8.17 16.16
C LYS A 519 35.79 7.07 16.77
N ASP A 520 34.50 7.04 16.44
CA ASP A 520 33.53 6.07 16.95
C ASP A 520 33.30 4.95 15.93
N THR A 521 34.29 4.07 15.81
CA THR A 521 34.30 3.02 14.78
C THR A 521 33.97 1.64 15.33
N ASN A 522 34.13 1.39 16.64
CA ASN A 522 33.99 0.04 17.19
C ASN A 522 32.64 -0.20 17.88
N TRP A 523 31.55 -0.22 17.12
CA TRP A 523 30.20 -0.48 17.64
C TRP A 523 29.35 -1.30 16.67
N THR A 524 28.22 -1.80 17.17
CA THR A 524 27.32 -2.68 16.41
C THR A 524 25.89 -2.13 16.40
N LEU A 525 25.31 -1.95 15.22
CA LEU A 525 23.86 -1.80 15.07
C LEU A 525 23.22 -3.17 14.96
N ILE A 526 22.34 -3.50 15.89
CA ILE A 526 21.50 -4.70 15.82
C ILE A 526 20.09 -4.28 15.40
N ALA A 527 19.58 -4.84 14.31
CA ALA A 527 18.32 -4.41 13.73
C ALA A 527 17.50 -5.55 13.15
N THR A 528 16.27 -5.24 12.75
CA THR A 528 15.46 -6.09 11.88
C THR A 528 15.48 -5.57 10.45
N SER A 529 14.70 -6.19 9.55
CA SER A 529 14.57 -5.78 8.13
C SER A 529 14.09 -4.34 7.92
N CYS A 530 13.69 -3.61 8.96
CA CYS A 530 13.32 -2.19 8.87
C CYS A 530 14.43 -1.26 8.36
N ILE A 531 15.69 -1.74 8.30
CA ILE A 531 16.85 -1.00 7.78
C ILE A 531 17.19 -1.40 6.33
N GLU A 532 16.66 -2.53 5.84
CA GLU A 532 17.01 -3.07 4.52
C GLU A 532 16.64 -2.10 3.40
N ALA A 533 15.58 -1.31 3.56
CA ALA A 533 15.09 -0.39 2.53
C ALA A 533 14.91 1.05 3.05
N GLY A 534 15.33 2.03 2.24
CA GLY A 534 15.09 3.47 2.43
C GLY A 534 15.72 4.13 3.65
N VAL A 535 16.89 3.64 4.08
CA VAL A 535 17.79 4.38 4.98
C VAL A 535 19.14 4.57 4.31
N ASN A 536 19.67 5.79 4.36
CA ASN A 536 20.98 6.11 3.80
C ASN A 536 22.08 5.88 4.86
N LEU A 537 22.49 4.62 5.03
CA LEU A 537 23.52 4.21 5.99
C LEU A 537 24.63 3.41 5.28
N SER A 538 25.87 3.50 5.80
CA SER A 538 27.05 2.83 5.27
C SER A 538 27.93 2.28 6.41
N PHE A 539 27.82 0.99 6.70
CA PHE A 539 28.60 0.28 7.71
C PHE A 539 29.88 -0.32 7.12
N ARG A 540 30.84 -0.77 7.95
CA ARG A 540 32.03 -1.46 7.46
C ARG A 540 31.78 -2.94 7.16
N THR A 541 31.16 -3.64 8.10
CA THR A 541 30.91 -5.08 8.02
C THR A 541 29.44 -5.35 8.29
N GLY A 542 28.84 -6.25 7.50
CA GLY A 542 27.45 -6.65 7.65
C GLY A 542 27.28 -8.12 8.01
N PHE A 543 26.24 -8.40 8.78
CA PHE A 543 25.79 -9.72 9.16
C PHE A 543 24.29 -9.80 8.94
N ARG A 544 23.83 -10.81 8.21
CA ARG A 544 22.42 -11.08 7.97
C ARG A 544 22.07 -12.50 8.36
N GLU A 545 21.11 -12.65 9.26
CA GLU A 545 20.53 -13.96 9.54
C GLU A 545 19.99 -14.53 8.22
N LEU A 546 20.22 -15.81 7.96
CA LEU A 546 19.76 -16.49 6.75
C LEU A 546 18.27 -16.20 6.49
N GLY A 547 17.97 -15.74 5.27
CA GLY A 547 16.66 -15.29 4.86
C GLY A 547 16.54 -15.29 3.34
N ALA A 548 15.76 -14.39 2.76
CA ALA A 548 15.64 -14.29 1.31
C ALA A 548 16.92 -13.74 0.65
N LEU A 549 17.24 -14.22 -0.56
CA LEU A 549 18.34 -13.68 -1.38
C LEU A 549 18.23 -12.16 -1.51
N VAL A 550 17.03 -11.66 -1.80
CA VAL A 550 16.82 -10.24 -2.03
C VAL A 550 17.02 -9.41 -0.74
N SER A 551 16.65 -9.95 0.43
CA SER A 551 16.97 -9.32 1.72
C SER A 551 18.49 -9.21 1.96
N LEU A 552 19.27 -10.22 1.56
CA LEU A 552 20.73 -10.18 1.63
C LEU A 552 21.31 -9.08 0.71
N LEU A 553 20.84 -9.00 -0.53
CA LEU A 553 21.26 -7.97 -1.50
C LEU A 553 20.87 -6.55 -1.05
N GLN A 554 19.72 -6.38 -0.42
CA GLN A 554 19.30 -5.07 0.12
C GLN A 554 20.13 -4.66 1.34
N ALA A 555 20.41 -5.62 2.23
CA ALA A 555 21.29 -5.41 3.38
C ALA A 555 22.72 -5.06 2.96
N SER A 556 23.26 -5.70 1.91
CA SER A 556 24.60 -5.40 1.39
C SER A 556 24.68 -3.99 0.80
N GLY A 557 23.57 -3.42 0.31
CA GLY A 557 23.44 -2.00 -0.05
C GLY A 557 23.59 -0.99 1.10
N ARG A 558 23.86 -1.45 2.33
CA ARG A 558 24.07 -0.65 3.56
C ARG A 558 25.46 -0.82 4.17
N VAL A 559 26.32 -1.65 3.59
CA VAL A 559 27.67 -1.95 4.08
C VAL A 559 28.62 -1.45 3.02
N ASN A 560 29.56 -0.52 3.27
CA ASN A 560 30.47 0.08 2.29
C ASN A 560 29.78 0.77 1.11
N ARG A 561 28.63 1.42 1.34
CA ARG A 561 27.77 2.03 0.30
C ARG A 561 28.48 3.08 -0.58
N GLU A 562 29.49 3.74 -0.02
CA GLU A 562 30.29 4.75 -0.73
C GLU A 562 31.52 4.14 -1.44
N GLY A 563 31.78 2.84 -1.29
CA GLY A 563 32.88 2.14 -1.98
C GLY A 563 34.27 2.61 -1.57
N VAL A 564 34.43 3.13 -0.34
CA VAL A 564 35.69 3.70 0.16
C VAL A 564 36.62 2.61 0.72
N LEU A 565 36.09 1.43 1.05
CA LEU A 565 36.84 0.33 1.64
C LEU A 565 37.10 -0.77 0.60
N ASP A 566 38.34 -1.26 0.55
CA ASP A 566 38.74 -2.33 -0.38
C ASP A 566 38.25 -3.72 0.03
N ASN A 567 38.04 -3.96 1.34
CA ASN A 567 37.73 -5.28 1.91
C ASN A 567 36.52 -5.21 2.85
N ALA A 568 35.37 -4.79 2.35
CA ALA A 568 34.12 -4.87 3.11
C ALA A 568 33.51 -6.27 2.96
N GLU A 569 32.86 -6.74 4.01
CA GLU A 569 32.34 -8.10 4.08
C GLU A 569 30.86 -8.12 4.46
N MET A 570 30.12 -9.03 3.83
CA MET A 570 28.74 -9.34 4.16
C MET A 570 28.62 -10.82 4.50
N TRP A 571 28.32 -11.12 5.75
CA TRP A 571 28.22 -12.47 6.27
C TRP A 571 26.77 -12.93 6.40
N THR A 572 26.47 -14.12 5.90
CA THR A 572 25.21 -14.83 6.20
C THR A 572 25.42 -15.85 7.31
N PHE A 573 24.53 -15.86 8.32
CA PHE A 573 24.64 -16.75 9.48
C PHE A 573 23.32 -17.40 9.88
N CYS A 574 23.39 -18.47 10.66
CA CYS A 574 22.23 -19.14 11.26
C CYS A 574 22.21 -18.94 12.78
N ILE A 575 21.02 -18.79 13.36
CA ILE A 575 20.84 -18.80 14.83
C ILE A 575 20.39 -20.18 15.31
N LEU A 576 20.78 -20.51 16.54
CA LEU A 576 20.23 -21.63 17.30
C LEU A 576 19.14 -21.09 18.24
N GLU A 577 17.96 -21.72 18.26
CA GLU A 577 16.94 -21.38 19.26
C GLU A 577 17.42 -21.83 20.66
N ASP A 578 17.83 -20.86 21.47
CA ASP A 578 18.37 -21.04 22.84
C ASP A 578 17.38 -20.63 23.94
N GLY A 579 16.09 -20.60 23.59
CA GLY A 579 14.99 -20.14 24.45
C GLY A 579 14.66 -18.65 24.30
N MET A 580 15.66 -17.80 24.00
CA MET A 580 15.46 -16.37 23.79
C MET A 580 15.54 -15.98 22.32
N LEU A 581 16.47 -16.54 21.54
CA LEU A 581 16.47 -16.41 20.08
C LEU A 581 15.35 -17.23 19.43
N ARG A 582 14.76 -16.69 18.36
CA ARG A 582 13.64 -17.30 17.62
C ARG A 582 13.85 -17.19 16.13
N LEU A 583 13.67 -18.32 15.43
CA LEU A 583 13.61 -18.37 13.98
C LEU A 583 12.31 -17.73 13.48
N ASN A 584 12.32 -17.19 12.25
CA ASN A 584 11.12 -16.68 11.59
C ASN A 584 10.55 -17.75 10.64
N PRO A 585 9.40 -18.38 10.97
CA PRO A 585 8.81 -19.39 10.11
C PRO A 585 8.45 -18.88 8.71
N GLY A 586 8.11 -17.58 8.60
CA GLY A 586 7.71 -16.95 7.33
C GLY A 586 8.86 -16.76 6.34
N LEU A 587 10.11 -16.94 6.75
CA LEU A 587 11.28 -16.87 5.88
C LEU A 587 11.91 -18.23 5.60
N LYS A 588 11.35 -19.32 6.13
CA LYS A 588 11.90 -20.67 6.03
C LYS A 588 12.16 -21.08 4.57
N GLU A 589 11.21 -20.77 3.69
CA GLU A 589 11.22 -21.16 2.28
C GLU A 589 12.31 -20.40 1.51
N ALA A 590 12.29 -19.06 1.59
CA ALA A 590 13.30 -18.21 0.97
C ALA A 590 14.72 -18.46 1.53
N ALA A 591 14.84 -18.75 2.83
CA ALA A 591 16.10 -19.14 3.48
C ALA A 591 16.67 -20.45 2.94
N ALA A 592 15.82 -21.44 2.65
CA ALA A 592 16.25 -22.70 2.06
C ALA A 592 16.83 -22.51 0.65
N VAL A 593 16.22 -21.63 -0.16
CA VAL A 593 16.73 -21.28 -1.50
C VAL A 593 18.09 -20.59 -1.42
N LEU A 594 18.24 -19.56 -0.58
CA LEU A 594 19.52 -18.87 -0.41
C LEU A 594 20.62 -19.81 0.11
N LYS A 595 20.28 -20.71 1.03
CA LYS A 595 21.21 -21.74 1.52
C LYS A 595 21.73 -22.63 0.40
N ARG A 596 20.85 -23.06 -0.53
CA ARG A 596 21.26 -23.87 -1.69
C ARG A 596 22.22 -23.13 -2.61
N PHE A 597 22.07 -21.82 -2.79
CA PHE A 597 23.04 -21.02 -3.56
C PHE A 597 24.42 -21.00 -2.92
N PHE A 598 24.50 -20.86 -1.59
CA PHE A 598 25.77 -20.95 -0.88
C PHE A 598 26.40 -22.35 -0.96
N GLU A 599 25.62 -23.40 -0.72
CA GLU A 599 26.11 -24.79 -0.81
C GLU A 599 26.54 -25.17 -2.23
N GLY A 600 25.90 -24.57 -3.24
CA GLY A 600 26.26 -24.71 -4.65
C GLY A 600 27.40 -23.79 -5.12
N ASN A 601 28.05 -23.02 -4.25
CA ASN A 601 29.08 -22.03 -4.58
C ASN A 601 28.64 -21.02 -5.66
N SER A 602 27.35 -20.67 -5.69
CA SER A 602 26.83 -19.67 -6.61
C SER A 602 27.29 -18.27 -6.19
N ALA A 603 27.70 -17.45 -7.16
CA ALA A 603 28.00 -16.05 -6.90
C ALA A 603 26.71 -15.30 -6.52
N ILE A 604 26.70 -14.65 -5.35
CA ILE A 604 25.53 -13.88 -4.89
C ILE A 604 25.47 -12.56 -5.66
N VAL A 605 24.57 -12.51 -6.64
CA VAL A 605 24.40 -11.37 -7.54
C VAL A 605 22.91 -11.03 -7.76
N PRO A 606 22.55 -9.78 -8.09
CA PRO A 606 21.16 -9.38 -8.34
C PRO A 606 20.42 -10.21 -9.40
N GLU A 607 21.13 -10.74 -10.40
CA GLU A 607 20.58 -11.54 -11.49
C GLU A 607 19.93 -12.84 -11.00
N LEU A 608 20.33 -13.34 -9.81
CA LEU A 608 19.71 -14.51 -9.18
C LEU A 608 18.32 -14.20 -8.60
N SER A 609 17.86 -12.95 -8.55
CA SER A 609 16.59 -12.58 -7.91
C SER A 609 15.37 -13.26 -8.54
N THR A 610 15.33 -13.37 -9.88
CA THR A 610 14.26 -14.10 -10.57
C THR A 610 14.34 -15.59 -10.30
N GLN A 611 15.53 -16.18 -10.39
CA GLN A 611 15.73 -17.61 -10.12
C GLN A 611 15.36 -17.97 -8.68
N SER A 612 15.72 -17.13 -7.71
CA SER A 612 15.39 -17.32 -6.31
C SER A 612 13.87 -17.39 -6.07
N LEU A 613 13.11 -16.51 -6.75
CA LEU A 613 11.66 -16.52 -6.66
C LEU A 613 11.06 -17.77 -7.36
N THR A 614 11.60 -18.14 -8.52
CA THR A 614 11.20 -19.36 -9.23
C THR A 614 11.44 -20.61 -8.37
N ASP A 615 12.61 -20.72 -7.74
CA ASP A 615 12.96 -21.86 -6.88
C ASP A 615 12.09 -21.92 -5.62
N GLU A 616 11.75 -20.77 -5.03
CA GLU A 616 10.80 -20.68 -3.91
C GLU A 616 9.43 -21.22 -4.32
N ILE A 617 8.90 -20.76 -5.45
CA ILE A 617 7.61 -21.22 -6.00
C ILE A 617 7.66 -22.70 -6.37
N ALA A 618 8.75 -23.18 -6.97
CA ALA A 618 8.89 -24.59 -7.36
C ALA A 618 8.95 -25.53 -6.15
N LEU A 619 9.61 -25.12 -5.07
CA LEU A 619 9.77 -25.95 -3.87
C LEU A 619 8.51 -26.03 -3.01
N TYR A 620 7.77 -24.92 -2.88
CA TYR A 620 6.69 -24.80 -1.90
C TYR A 620 5.31 -24.53 -2.53
N GLY A 621 5.28 -24.30 -3.84
CA GLY A 621 4.11 -23.92 -4.59
C GLY A 621 3.59 -22.54 -4.23
N LEU A 622 2.63 -22.05 -5.01
CA LEU A 622 1.74 -20.96 -4.61
C LEU A 622 0.64 -21.54 -3.70
N SER A 623 1.00 -22.14 -2.56
CA SER A 623 0.06 -22.96 -1.77
C SER A 623 -0.72 -22.16 -0.70
N GLY A 624 -1.91 -22.65 -0.33
CA GLY A 624 -2.80 -22.10 0.72
C GLY A 624 -4.04 -21.34 0.23
N LYS A 625 -4.54 -20.40 1.06
CA LYS A 625 -5.75 -19.56 0.80
C LYS A 625 -5.68 -18.75 -0.51
N HIS A 626 -4.48 -18.47 -1.02
CA HIS A 626 -4.25 -17.57 -2.15
C HIS A 626 -4.36 -18.23 -3.52
N ARG A 627 -4.38 -19.57 -3.58
CA ARG A 627 -4.48 -20.33 -4.85
C ARG A 627 -5.77 -20.01 -5.62
N ASN A 628 -6.82 -19.63 -4.90
CA ASN A 628 -8.12 -19.33 -5.46
C ASN A 628 -8.33 -17.83 -5.73
N LEU A 629 -7.37 -16.94 -5.47
CA LEU A 629 -7.57 -15.50 -5.67
C LEU A 629 -7.91 -15.15 -7.13
N VAL A 630 -7.16 -15.71 -8.09
CA VAL A 630 -7.43 -15.50 -9.53
C VAL A 630 -8.79 -16.07 -9.92
N THR A 631 -9.18 -17.22 -9.37
CA THR A 631 -10.49 -17.84 -9.63
C THR A 631 -11.63 -17.03 -9.03
N ASN A 632 -11.52 -16.64 -7.75
CA ASN A 632 -12.50 -15.80 -7.06
C ASN A 632 -12.65 -14.46 -7.77
N GLU A 633 -11.55 -13.87 -8.24
CA GLU A 633 -11.59 -12.65 -9.05
C GLU A 633 -12.38 -12.87 -10.34
N LYS A 634 -12.10 -13.94 -11.10
CA LYS A 634 -12.81 -14.27 -12.34
C LYS A 634 -14.30 -14.57 -12.14
N LEU A 635 -14.67 -15.06 -10.96
CA LEU A 635 -16.05 -15.34 -10.55
C LEU A 635 -16.75 -14.16 -9.87
N GLN A 636 -16.09 -12.99 -9.78
CA GLN A 636 -16.62 -11.81 -9.08
C GLN A 636 -16.96 -12.08 -7.60
N ASN A 637 -16.19 -12.95 -6.93
CA ASN A 637 -16.27 -13.21 -5.49
C ASN A 637 -15.47 -12.18 -4.70
N PHE A 638 -15.87 -10.91 -4.82
CA PHE A 638 -15.11 -9.77 -4.34
C PHE A 638 -14.84 -9.79 -2.84
N ARG A 639 -15.77 -10.35 -2.04
CA ARG A 639 -15.60 -10.44 -0.59
C ARG A 639 -14.47 -11.39 -0.22
N LYS A 640 -14.42 -12.56 -0.86
CA LYS A 640 -13.31 -13.51 -0.69
C LYS A 640 -11.98 -12.94 -1.18
N VAL A 641 -11.98 -12.19 -2.30
CA VAL A 641 -10.77 -11.52 -2.79
C VAL A 641 -10.24 -10.51 -1.77
N GLU A 642 -11.10 -9.65 -1.20
CA GLU A 642 -10.69 -8.68 -0.18
C GLU A 642 -10.19 -9.36 1.12
N GLU A 643 -10.83 -10.46 1.53
CA GLU A 643 -10.47 -11.21 2.73
C GLU A 643 -9.11 -11.92 2.58
N ASP A 644 -8.84 -12.55 1.43
CA ASP A 644 -7.64 -13.34 1.19
C ASP A 644 -6.46 -12.53 0.59
N PHE A 645 -6.71 -11.37 -0.02
CA PHE A 645 -5.66 -10.47 -0.49
C PHE A 645 -5.19 -9.57 0.66
N LYS A 646 -4.24 -10.08 1.45
CA LYS A 646 -3.56 -9.34 2.52
C LYS A 646 -2.06 -9.26 2.25
N VAL A 647 -1.58 -8.05 1.95
CA VAL A 647 -0.14 -7.83 1.70
C VAL A 647 0.66 -8.06 2.98
N ILE A 648 0.09 -7.65 4.12
CA ILE A 648 0.62 -7.94 5.45
C ILE A 648 -0.39 -8.83 6.19
N ASP A 649 -0.14 -10.14 6.18
CA ASP A 649 -0.98 -11.14 6.85
C ASP A 649 -0.47 -11.40 8.29
N SER A 650 -0.44 -10.33 9.11
CA SER A 650 -0.03 -10.43 10.51
C SER A 650 -1.13 -9.88 11.44
N ASP A 651 -1.61 -10.74 12.35
CA ASP A 651 -2.64 -10.37 13.33
C ASP A 651 -2.02 -9.53 14.45
N THR A 652 -1.79 -8.24 14.19
CA THR A 652 -1.21 -7.28 15.14
C THR A 652 -2.26 -6.31 15.68
N ARG A 653 -2.03 -5.77 16.87
CA ARG A 653 -2.88 -4.76 17.51
C ARG A 653 -2.05 -3.55 17.90
N LEU A 654 -2.69 -2.39 17.90
CA LEU A 654 -2.09 -1.13 18.35
C LEU A 654 -1.96 -1.16 19.88
N VAL A 655 -0.75 -0.91 20.38
CA VAL A 655 -0.42 -0.93 21.80
C VAL A 655 0.20 0.39 22.18
N VAL A 656 -0.43 1.09 23.12
CA VAL A 656 0.00 2.40 23.61
C VAL A 656 1.01 2.21 24.73
N VAL A 657 2.23 2.72 24.54
CA VAL A 657 3.30 2.59 25.55
C VAL A 657 3.36 3.79 26.49
N ASP A 658 2.87 4.96 26.06
CA ASP A 658 2.83 6.17 26.90
C ASP A 658 1.65 6.13 27.89
N PRO A 659 1.89 6.15 29.22
CA PRO A 659 0.83 6.07 30.22
C PRO A 659 -0.14 7.26 30.21
N SER A 660 0.35 8.45 29.86
CA SER A 660 -0.47 9.67 29.82
C SER A 660 -1.47 9.62 28.66
N MET A 661 -1.02 9.14 27.50
CA MET A 661 -1.83 8.93 26.31
C MET A 661 -2.86 7.84 26.54
N ALA A 662 -2.46 6.72 27.15
CA ALA A 662 -3.38 5.64 27.52
C ALA A 662 -4.49 6.12 28.44
N LYS A 663 -4.18 7.03 29.39
CA LYS A 663 -5.19 7.65 30.26
C LYS A 663 -6.10 8.61 29.50
N ARG A 664 -5.56 9.45 28.61
CA ARG A 664 -6.34 10.38 27.77
C ARG A 664 -7.32 9.65 26.84
N LEU A 665 -6.92 8.50 26.30
CA LEU A 665 -7.77 7.65 25.45
C LEU A 665 -9.03 7.18 26.17
N GLN A 666 -8.94 6.86 27.47
CA GLN A 666 -10.10 6.44 28.27
C GLN A 666 -11.18 7.53 28.38
N TYR A 667 -10.82 8.79 28.17
CA TYR A 667 -11.73 9.93 28.22
C TYR A 667 -12.07 10.52 26.84
N GLY A 668 -11.72 9.84 25.75
CA GLY A 668 -12.14 10.19 24.38
C GLY A 668 -11.48 11.45 23.77
N LYS A 669 -10.40 11.98 24.35
CA LYS A 669 -9.74 13.23 23.90
C LYS A 669 -8.33 12.98 23.37
N VAL A 670 -8.20 12.37 22.19
CA VAL A 670 -6.88 12.06 21.62
C VAL A 670 -6.84 12.31 20.12
N ASP A 671 -5.79 13.02 19.68
CA ASP A 671 -5.40 13.08 18.28
C ASP A 671 -4.77 11.74 17.87
N TRP A 672 -5.31 11.11 16.83
CA TRP A 672 -4.82 9.86 16.26
C TRP A 672 -3.34 9.93 15.87
N LYS A 673 -2.84 11.11 15.47
CA LYS A 673 -1.42 11.31 15.15
C LYS A 673 -0.53 11.19 16.37
N GLU A 674 -0.89 11.88 17.46
CA GLU A 674 -0.17 11.78 18.72
C GLU A 674 -0.15 10.33 19.21
N LEU A 675 -1.31 9.65 19.11
CA LEU A 675 -1.45 8.26 19.50
C LEU A 675 -0.47 7.35 18.75
N GLN A 676 -0.39 7.48 17.43
CA GLN A 676 0.50 6.65 16.61
C GLN A 676 1.98 6.86 16.92
N LYS A 677 2.39 8.10 17.24
CA LYS A 677 3.79 8.44 17.55
C LYS A 677 4.30 7.76 18.83
N VAL A 678 3.39 7.40 19.74
CA VAL A 678 3.69 6.76 21.03
C VAL A 678 3.10 5.36 21.15
N SER A 679 2.81 4.71 20.02
CA SER A 679 2.27 3.34 19.97
C SER A 679 3.12 2.41 19.12
N VAL A 680 3.04 1.12 19.42
CA VAL A 680 3.68 0.03 18.67
C VAL A 680 2.63 -0.96 18.19
N GLN A 681 3.01 -1.83 17.25
CA GLN A 681 2.16 -2.92 16.77
C GLN A 681 2.70 -4.24 17.33
N ILE A 682 1.89 -4.96 18.10
CA ILE A 682 2.29 -6.24 18.71
C ILE A 682 1.33 -7.34 18.25
N ALA A 683 1.88 -8.52 17.95
CA ALA A 683 1.07 -9.68 17.56
C ALA A 683 0.07 -10.05 18.66
N LYS A 684 -1.19 -10.29 18.28
CA LYS A 684 -2.29 -10.57 19.20
C LYS A 684 -1.98 -11.72 20.15
N TYR A 685 -1.44 -12.83 19.65
CA TYR A 685 -1.08 -13.97 20.50
C TYR A 685 -0.10 -13.61 21.62
N LYS A 686 0.82 -12.65 21.39
CA LYS A 686 1.74 -12.17 22.45
C LYS A 686 1.00 -11.33 23.48
N LEU A 687 0.04 -10.53 23.05
CA LEU A 687 -0.80 -9.74 23.97
C LEU A 687 -1.65 -10.66 24.85
N ASP A 688 -2.18 -11.73 24.26
CA ASP A 688 -2.95 -12.76 24.97
C ASP A 688 -2.05 -13.52 25.97
N GLU A 689 -0.84 -13.94 25.56
CA GLU A 689 0.16 -14.59 26.41
C GLU A 689 0.54 -13.71 27.62
N LEU A 690 0.77 -12.42 27.38
CA LEU A 690 1.18 -11.45 28.41
C LEU A 690 -0.01 -10.87 29.20
N ARG A 691 -1.25 -11.26 28.88
CA ARG A 691 -2.49 -10.70 29.47
C ARG A 691 -2.50 -9.18 29.44
N THR A 692 -2.12 -8.60 28.29
CA THR A 692 -2.00 -7.15 28.12
C THR A 692 -3.39 -6.50 28.19
N PRO A 693 -3.61 -5.46 29.03
CA PRO A 693 -4.93 -4.87 29.21
C PRO A 693 -5.40 -4.09 27.97
N MET A 694 -6.68 -4.27 27.62
CA MET A 694 -7.35 -3.52 26.55
C MET A 694 -7.86 -2.17 27.07
N ILE A 695 -7.70 -1.11 26.28
CA ILE A 695 -8.23 0.24 26.58
C ILE A 695 -9.61 0.41 25.93
N MET A 696 -9.70 0.10 24.64
CA MET A 696 -10.90 0.18 23.81
C MET A 696 -10.78 -0.84 22.66
N ASP A 697 -11.83 -1.01 21.85
CA ASP A 697 -11.84 -2.04 20.79
C ASP A 697 -10.54 -2.03 19.96
N LYS A 698 -9.83 -3.16 19.98
CA LYS A 698 -8.56 -3.42 19.29
C LYS A 698 -7.35 -2.54 19.68
N ILE A 699 -7.45 -1.71 20.73
CA ILE A 699 -6.35 -0.87 21.23
C ILE A 699 -6.00 -1.27 22.67
N TYR A 700 -4.72 -1.56 22.91
CA TYR A 700 -4.21 -2.09 24.17
C TYR A 700 -3.27 -1.11 24.86
N ARG A 701 -3.11 -1.25 26.17
CA ARG A 701 -2.14 -0.50 26.98
C ARG A 701 -0.96 -1.41 27.32
N TRP A 702 0.26 -0.96 27.01
CA TRP A 702 1.45 -1.66 27.48
C TRP A 702 1.55 -1.57 29.01
N ASN A 703 1.75 -2.71 29.66
CA ASN A 703 1.79 -2.85 31.12
C ASN A 703 3.11 -3.43 31.64
N LEU A 704 4.10 -3.63 30.78
CA LEU A 704 5.47 -4.01 31.16
C LEU A 704 6.42 -2.83 30.94
N GLU A 705 7.69 -3.03 31.29
CA GLU A 705 8.74 -2.05 31.05
C GLU A 705 8.90 -1.75 29.53
N TYR A 706 9.11 -0.48 29.22
CA TYR A 706 9.44 0.05 27.91
C TYR A 706 10.62 1.00 28.07
N ASP A 707 11.59 0.94 27.18
CA ASP A 707 12.68 1.91 27.12
C ASP A 707 13.00 2.33 25.67
N GLY A 708 13.79 3.40 25.51
CA GLY A 708 14.17 3.92 24.19
C GLY A 708 15.24 3.10 23.44
N PHE A 709 15.69 1.97 24.00
CA PHE A 709 16.71 1.09 23.42
C PHE A 709 16.11 -0.22 22.92
N LEU A 710 15.51 -1.04 23.78
CA LEU A 710 14.84 -2.30 23.46
C LEU A 710 13.36 -2.12 23.14
N GLY A 711 12.75 -0.98 23.49
CA GLY A 711 11.32 -0.74 23.27
C GLY A 711 10.46 -1.60 24.18
N TYR A 712 9.33 -2.09 23.65
CA TYR A 712 8.46 -2.99 24.44
C TYR A 712 9.14 -4.32 24.80
N MET A 713 10.22 -4.69 24.12
CA MET A 713 10.96 -5.90 24.45
C MET A 713 11.72 -5.80 25.77
N ALA A 714 11.98 -4.60 26.31
CA ALA A 714 12.64 -4.41 27.60
C ALA A 714 11.95 -5.22 28.71
N GLY A 715 10.63 -5.05 28.85
CA GLY A 715 9.84 -5.78 29.81
C GLY A 715 9.79 -7.29 29.55
N ILE A 716 9.73 -7.72 28.28
CA ILE A 716 9.68 -9.13 27.92
C ILE A 716 11.01 -9.84 28.23
N VAL A 717 12.13 -9.24 27.86
CA VAL A 717 13.47 -9.78 28.10
C VAL A 717 13.71 -9.92 29.60
N LYS A 718 13.39 -8.87 30.37
CA LYS A 718 13.46 -8.88 31.83
C LYS A 718 12.63 -10.02 32.44
N LEU A 719 11.37 -10.15 32.03
CA LEU A 719 10.45 -11.18 32.55
C LEU A 719 10.96 -12.60 32.24
N LYS A 720 11.50 -12.83 31.04
CA LYS A 720 12.09 -14.13 30.67
C LYS A 720 13.36 -14.47 31.46
N LYS A 721 14.22 -13.48 31.74
CA LYS A 721 15.38 -13.66 32.62
C LYS A 721 14.95 -14.06 34.02
N TYR A 722 13.88 -13.47 34.55
CA TYR A 722 13.33 -13.84 35.86
C TYR A 722 12.67 -15.22 35.87
N SER A 723 11.92 -15.62 34.85
CA SER A 723 11.29 -16.96 34.80
C SER A 723 12.29 -18.12 34.72
N GLY A 724 13.55 -17.85 34.33
CA GLY A 724 14.67 -18.80 34.38
C GLY A 724 15.33 -18.92 35.77
N GLY A 725 15.03 -18.01 36.69
CA GLY A 725 15.41 -18.10 38.10
C GLY A 725 14.18 -18.40 38.95
N ALA A 726 14.21 -19.47 39.75
CA ALA A 726 13.06 -19.89 40.57
C ALA A 726 12.40 -18.71 41.30
N ILE A 727 11.12 -18.43 40.98
CA ILE A 727 10.29 -17.48 41.71
C ILE A 727 9.89 -18.17 43.02
N ILE A 728 10.45 -17.72 44.14
CA ILE A 728 9.78 -17.84 45.44
C ILE A 728 8.86 -16.63 45.53
N ILE A 729 7.56 -16.93 45.64
CA ILE A 729 6.39 -16.04 45.57
C ILE A 729 6.51 -14.84 46.52
#